data_AF-A0A7N2LP32-F1
#
_entry.id   AF-A0A7N2LP32-F1
#
_cell.length_a   1.000
_cell.length_b   1.000
_cell.length_c   1.000
_cell.angle_alpha   90.00
_cell.angle_beta   90.00
_cell.angle_gamma   90.00
#
_symmetry.space_group_name_H-M   'P 1'
#
loop_
_entity.id
_entity.type
_entity.pdbx_description
1 polymer ?
#
loop_
_entity_poly.entity_id
_entity_poly.type
_entity_poly.pdbx_seq_one_letter_code
_entity_poly.pdbx_strand_id
1 'polypeptide(L)'
;MSNTFLPFAKFQGFISIDCGADEDYIDKGTGIPYKSDKELTDTGIVNTISPDLSGNLPQYLKNLRSFPHGKRNCYTLRPEQGKNNNYMIRARFFYGNYDGKNHTPVFDLHIGVNFWITVKTEDEFCHVIHVPLTDYIDVSTGGAFTNIKRYDIGSESNLGVRYPDDVYDRYWKPYQEKEWVPVATNSTIYSQSNDDNYNIPNVVLSTAAKTKNASIPLNLNWTSPDSLLKCYVYFHFSEIEKLEAGQQRELTINLNGERYLAESIKLEYLNVRIIPPNDPPISGQKLHFSIHAAEGSKFPPIIDAIEMFLFKELPNKTTAVDEVEAIMKIKMLYRVTRNWQGDPCVPSEYSWDGLNCSYNDSPSIISLNLSSSNLTGEITTSFSNLMAVQSLDLSYNNLTGTLPDFLAQMPNLNTLDLSGNKLTGVVPEALLKKSMDRKLNLSVDKNPDLCLSIPCKREKKKEFVKPVVASSIAAVLVLLFIFCALAMYRRKIQGDTITKSNIKSKDRQYSYSEVVSITNHFKTIIGGGGFGKVYLGKLKDETQVAVKLLSTSSNQGYKEFQAEVQLLMIVHHRNLVSLVEYCDEDYKKALIYEYMVNGNLHQHLSVTNKNVLTWNERLHIAVDAAQGVEYLHNGCKPPIIHRDLKTSNILLNKHMQAKIADFGLSRLFATESDSHVSTRPAGTLGYLDPKYQASGNFSKKSDVYSFGIVLFELITGQPAIIRGPERNTHILDWVYPNVESGDIQNVVDPRLQGEFHTNSAWKAVEIGMSCIPPIAVQRPDMSQILVELKECLALEMAHAKSQRVATEGNKTPSSIPLVTTYLELESDIAALVRWLPDLNHSKIISPRVDLSVHRVCDLFYPDTRVWDPGRLENCLIPWEADLVRRIQVCEAEAEDTLVWPLMNDGDYSVRSAYRLLVSAESTLQPSSSVLGRNGLVWKKIWKMKVPPKIRHFIWRAAKDALPTKQNLQARHILVGVECDGCGDHTESIIHCLWLCDQVRSVWMSLLEFRSLVQKKCRTFCDLLEEVFSAGPTKKVALFATVAWCIWQRRNRLRENQSTWKLHEIGDNAQRLVDEFWSVNSQESGAPIPRRRVRWSPPPEDYFKVNFDAAFCEDSGLAGIGVVCRDNSGQVIAALR
;
A
#
# COMPACT_ATOMS: atom_id res chain seq x y z
N MET A 1 -33.89 -6.87 37.51
CA MET A 1 -33.23 -6.99 36.20
C MET A 1 -31.76 -6.68 36.43
N SER A 2 -30.85 -7.62 36.16
CA SER A 2 -29.44 -7.53 36.56
C SER A 2 -28.53 -7.83 35.38
N ASN A 3 -28.06 -6.78 34.71
CA ASN A 3 -27.02 -6.89 33.67
C ASN A 3 -25.66 -6.59 34.29
N THR A 4 -25.08 -7.60 34.96
CA THR A 4 -23.67 -7.59 35.37
C THR A 4 -22.78 -7.66 34.13
N PHE A 5 -22.18 -6.54 33.74
CA PHE A 5 -21.04 -6.57 32.84
C PHE A 5 -19.86 -7.27 33.52
N LEU A 6 -19.37 -8.35 32.92
CA LEU A 6 -18.20 -9.07 33.40
C LEU A 6 -16.94 -8.19 33.25
N PRO A 7 -15.98 -8.24 34.20
CA PRO A 7 -14.73 -7.50 34.07
C PRO A 7 -13.89 -8.06 32.92
N PHE A 8 -13.25 -7.18 32.15
CA PHE A 8 -12.48 -7.51 30.94
C PHE A 8 -11.26 -8.43 31.22
N ALA A 9 -11.50 -9.74 31.19
CA ALA A 9 -10.46 -10.76 31.25
C ALA A 9 -9.98 -11.13 29.84
N LYS A 10 -8.95 -10.41 29.35
CA LYS A 10 -8.03 -10.83 28.27
C LYS A 10 -8.63 -11.57 27.06
N PHE A 11 -8.92 -10.84 25.98
CA PHE A 11 -9.09 -11.39 24.62
C PHE A 11 -7.76 -11.90 23.99
N GLN A 12 -6.96 -12.70 24.71
CA GLN A 12 -5.72 -13.23 24.14
C GLN A 12 -6.00 -14.30 23.09
N GLY A 13 -5.55 -14.08 21.86
CA GLY A 13 -5.62 -15.04 20.75
C GLY A 13 -6.73 -14.80 19.73
N PHE A 14 -7.63 -13.83 19.94
CA PHE A 14 -8.62 -13.44 18.93
C PHE A 14 -8.05 -12.39 17.96
N ILE A 15 -8.19 -12.65 16.65
CA ILE A 15 -8.10 -11.63 15.60
C ILE A 15 -9.45 -11.63 14.89
N SER A 16 -10.26 -10.61 15.15
CA SER A 16 -11.50 -10.33 14.42
C SER A 16 -11.36 -9.01 13.68
N ILE A 17 -11.69 -9.03 12.39
CA ILE A 17 -11.47 -7.93 11.44
C ILE A 17 -12.79 -7.66 10.76
N ASP A 18 -13.17 -6.39 10.71
CA ASP A 18 -14.27 -5.91 9.89
C ASP A 18 -13.67 -5.35 8.60
N CYS A 19 -13.87 -6.11 7.53
CA CYS A 19 -13.33 -5.82 6.21
C CYS A 19 -14.12 -4.66 5.58
N GLY A 20 -13.84 -3.43 5.98
CA GLY A 20 -14.59 -2.24 5.60
C GLY A 20 -14.97 -1.30 6.77
N ALA A 21 -14.59 -1.59 8.01
CA ALA A 21 -14.78 -0.62 9.10
C ALA A 21 -13.76 0.52 9.06
N ASP A 22 -14.21 1.74 9.34
CA ASP A 22 -13.35 2.92 9.46
C ASP A 22 -12.53 2.96 10.76
N GLU A 23 -13.06 2.37 11.83
CA GLU A 23 -12.52 2.35 13.19
C GLU A 23 -12.76 1.00 13.90
N ASP A 24 -11.98 0.70 14.94
CA ASP A 24 -12.15 -0.47 15.80
C ASP A 24 -13.40 -0.32 16.71
N TYR A 25 -14.17 -1.40 16.91
CA TYR A 25 -15.38 -1.38 17.74
C TYR A 25 -15.65 -2.72 18.42
N ILE A 26 -16.60 -2.75 19.36
CA ILE A 26 -17.12 -3.98 19.97
C ILE A 26 -18.49 -4.29 19.35
N ASP A 27 -18.63 -5.45 18.71
CA ASP A 27 -19.90 -5.87 18.12
C ASP A 27 -20.96 -6.05 19.22
N LYS A 28 -22.12 -5.42 19.06
CA LYS A 28 -23.17 -5.38 20.09
C LYS A 28 -23.94 -6.70 20.23
N GLY A 29 -23.86 -7.59 19.25
CA GLY A 29 -24.52 -8.91 19.29
C GLY A 29 -23.70 -9.96 20.03
N THR A 30 -22.38 -9.95 19.86
CA THR A 30 -21.45 -10.96 20.42
C THR A 30 -20.58 -10.46 21.56
N GLY A 31 -20.25 -9.16 21.59
CA GLY A 31 -19.24 -8.61 22.50
C GLY A 31 -17.79 -8.78 22.01
N ILE A 32 -17.57 -9.24 20.78
CA ILE A 32 -16.23 -9.38 20.19
C ILE A 32 -15.68 -8.01 19.76
N PRO A 33 -14.41 -7.68 20.07
CA PRO A 33 -13.72 -6.53 19.49
C PRO A 33 -13.33 -6.82 18.03
N TYR A 34 -13.93 -6.10 17.10
CA TYR A 34 -13.59 -6.10 15.68
C TYR A 34 -12.64 -4.93 15.37
N LYS A 35 -11.59 -5.21 14.57
CA LYS A 35 -10.64 -4.21 14.10
C LYS A 35 -10.91 -3.75 12.67
N SER A 36 -10.57 -2.50 12.38
CA SER A 36 -10.47 -2.00 11.01
C SER A 36 -9.38 -2.75 10.22
N ASP A 37 -9.65 -3.04 8.95
CA ASP A 37 -8.68 -3.68 8.03
C ASP A 37 -7.64 -2.73 7.41
N LYS A 38 -7.72 -1.44 7.75
CA LYS A 38 -6.98 -0.30 7.15
C LYS A 38 -5.46 -0.39 7.24
N GLU A 39 -4.91 -1.20 8.15
CA GLU A 39 -3.47 -1.49 8.27
C GLU A 39 -3.09 -2.92 7.85
N LEU A 40 -4.06 -3.73 7.38
CA LEU A 40 -3.89 -5.16 7.10
C LEU A 40 -3.85 -5.50 5.59
N THR A 41 -4.26 -4.57 4.72
CA THR A 41 -4.18 -4.70 3.26
C THR A 41 -3.85 -3.35 2.59
N ASP A 42 -3.00 -3.36 1.56
CA ASP A 42 -2.60 -2.13 0.84
C ASP A 42 -3.64 -1.69 -0.24
N THR A 43 -4.72 -2.46 -0.44
CA THR A 43 -5.62 -2.36 -1.61
C THR A 43 -7.11 -2.53 -1.26
N GLY A 44 -7.97 -2.47 -2.28
CA GLY A 44 -9.43 -2.57 -2.13
C GLY A 44 -10.11 -1.23 -1.83
N ILE A 45 -11.44 -1.22 -1.95
CA ILE A 45 -12.32 -0.06 -1.77
C ILE A 45 -13.38 -0.43 -0.75
N VAL A 46 -13.64 0.45 0.22
CA VAL A 46 -14.72 0.29 1.21
C VAL A 46 -16.04 0.78 0.61
N ASN A 47 -17.12 0.01 0.80
CA ASN A 47 -18.46 0.31 0.30
C ASN A 47 -19.47 -0.02 1.42
N THR A 48 -20.61 0.66 1.44
CA THR A 48 -21.76 0.32 2.31
C THR A 48 -22.78 -0.48 1.51
N ILE A 49 -23.49 -1.41 2.16
CA ILE A 49 -24.54 -2.21 1.52
C ILE A 49 -25.74 -1.37 1.06
N SER A 50 -26.55 -1.90 0.14
CA SER A 50 -27.77 -1.24 -0.32
C SER A 50 -28.71 -0.91 0.87
N PRO A 51 -29.29 0.30 0.92
CA PRO A 51 -30.28 0.68 1.93
C PRO A 51 -31.45 -0.30 2.04
N ASP A 52 -31.88 -0.91 0.93
CA ASP A 52 -32.98 -1.88 0.88
C ASP A 52 -32.71 -3.15 1.70
N LEU A 53 -31.43 -3.44 1.99
CA LEU A 53 -30.96 -4.59 2.77
C LEU A 53 -30.51 -4.18 4.19
N SER A 54 -30.51 -2.89 4.54
CA SER A 54 -29.77 -2.32 5.68
C SER A 54 -30.38 -2.52 7.08
N GLY A 55 -31.33 -3.46 7.23
CA GLY A 55 -32.12 -3.70 8.45
C GLY A 55 -31.35 -4.25 9.67
N ASN A 56 -31.90 -5.29 10.32
CA ASN A 56 -31.34 -5.90 11.54
C ASN A 56 -30.06 -6.74 11.30
N LEU A 57 -29.21 -6.35 10.36
CA LEU A 57 -27.90 -6.95 10.14
C LEU A 57 -26.89 -6.53 11.22
N PRO A 58 -26.00 -7.44 11.67
CA PRO A 58 -24.83 -7.10 12.49
C PRO A 58 -23.94 -6.03 11.85
N GLN A 59 -23.16 -5.33 12.67
CA GLN A 59 -22.34 -4.20 12.21
C GLN A 59 -21.31 -4.61 11.14
N TYR A 60 -20.67 -5.77 11.32
CA TYR A 60 -19.67 -6.36 10.41
C TYR A 60 -20.21 -6.84 9.05
N LEU A 61 -21.48 -6.55 8.73
CA LEU A 61 -22.09 -6.78 7.40
C LEU A 61 -22.61 -5.50 6.75
N LYS A 62 -22.48 -4.33 7.40
CA LYS A 62 -23.00 -3.05 6.88
C LYS A 62 -22.01 -2.35 5.94
N ASN A 63 -20.71 -2.47 6.22
CA ASN A 63 -19.63 -2.04 5.34
C ASN A 63 -18.86 -3.26 4.82
N LEU A 64 -18.27 -3.14 3.63
CA LEU A 64 -17.63 -4.22 2.88
C LEU A 64 -16.46 -3.70 2.03
N ARG A 65 -15.28 -4.30 2.16
CA ARG A 65 -14.14 -4.05 1.27
C ARG A 65 -14.25 -4.93 0.01
N SER A 66 -14.47 -4.28 -1.12
CA SER A 66 -14.39 -4.91 -2.44
C SER A 66 -13.01 -4.75 -3.05
N PHE A 67 -12.65 -5.62 -4.01
CA PHE A 67 -11.35 -5.61 -4.68
C PHE A 67 -11.53 -5.58 -6.21
N PRO A 68 -11.98 -4.45 -6.80
CA PRO A 68 -12.26 -4.34 -8.23
C PRO A 68 -10.98 -4.25 -9.09
N HIS A 69 -9.80 -4.23 -8.48
CA HIS A 69 -8.50 -4.01 -9.14
C HIS A 69 -7.43 -4.98 -8.59
N GLY A 70 -6.46 -5.33 -9.42
CA GLY A 70 -5.41 -6.31 -9.12
C GLY A 70 -5.84 -7.76 -9.36
N LYS A 71 -4.88 -8.64 -9.70
CA LYS A 71 -5.14 -10.08 -9.93
C LYS A 71 -5.19 -10.90 -8.63
N ARG A 72 -4.49 -10.43 -7.60
CA ARG A 72 -4.40 -11.02 -6.25
C ARG A 72 -4.50 -9.86 -5.27
N ASN A 73 -5.29 -10.03 -4.22
CA ASN A 73 -5.38 -9.09 -3.11
C ASN A 73 -5.25 -9.87 -1.80
N CYS A 74 -4.44 -9.38 -0.87
CA CYS A 74 -4.07 -10.13 0.34
C CYS A 74 -4.28 -9.33 1.62
N TYR A 75 -4.63 -10.04 2.71
CA TYR A 75 -4.54 -9.57 4.09
C TYR A 75 -3.32 -10.22 4.74
N THR A 76 -2.46 -9.46 5.42
CA THR A 76 -1.27 -10.02 6.11
C THR A 76 -1.54 -10.16 7.60
N LEU A 77 -2.00 -11.34 8.02
CA LEU A 77 -2.35 -11.63 9.41
C LEU A 77 -1.14 -12.09 10.22
N ARG A 78 -0.97 -11.53 11.43
CA ARG A 78 0.14 -11.81 12.35
C ARG A 78 -0.39 -12.18 13.74
N PRO A 79 -0.68 -13.46 14.01
CA PRO A 79 -1.18 -13.90 15.31
C PRO A 79 -0.12 -13.82 16.40
N GLU A 80 -0.52 -13.45 17.63
CA GLU A 80 0.42 -13.22 18.75
C GLU A 80 1.24 -14.45 19.14
N GLN A 81 0.69 -15.66 18.93
CA GLN A 81 1.33 -16.92 19.28
C GLN A 81 2.36 -17.39 18.22
N GLY A 82 2.35 -16.81 17.02
CA GLY A 82 3.27 -17.16 15.93
C GLY A 82 3.05 -18.55 15.31
N LYS A 83 4.10 -19.11 14.68
CA LYS A 83 4.04 -20.39 13.96
C LYS A 83 3.77 -21.60 14.85
N ASN A 84 3.38 -22.70 14.20
CA ASN A 84 3.17 -24.04 14.79
C ASN A 84 2.00 -24.12 15.80
N ASN A 85 1.09 -23.15 15.80
CA ASN A 85 -0.15 -23.18 16.57
C ASN A 85 -1.35 -23.48 15.65
N ASN A 86 -2.42 -24.06 16.20
CA ASN A 86 -3.66 -24.28 15.46
C ASN A 86 -4.52 -23.01 15.45
N TYR A 87 -4.88 -22.50 14.27
CA TYR A 87 -5.79 -21.36 14.12
C TYR A 87 -7.05 -21.76 13.35
N MET A 88 -8.22 -21.45 13.92
CA MET A 88 -9.50 -21.48 13.19
C MET A 88 -9.67 -20.16 12.45
N ILE A 89 -9.40 -20.16 11.14
CA ILE A 89 -9.70 -19.03 10.25
C ILE A 89 -11.16 -19.15 9.83
N ARG A 90 -11.91 -18.07 10.00
CA ARG A 90 -13.28 -17.92 9.46
C ARG A 90 -13.30 -16.74 8.51
N ALA A 91 -13.98 -16.87 7.39
CA ALA A 91 -14.25 -15.77 6.47
C ALA A 91 -15.74 -15.72 6.15
N ARG A 92 -16.29 -14.51 6.06
CA ARG A 92 -17.65 -14.27 5.56
C ARG A 92 -17.58 -13.31 4.40
N PHE A 93 -18.27 -13.64 3.31
CA PHE A 93 -18.35 -12.82 2.12
C PHE A 93 -19.80 -12.49 1.89
N PHE A 94 -20.16 -11.22 2.09
CA PHE A 94 -21.49 -10.70 1.80
C PHE A 94 -21.39 -9.75 0.62
N TYR A 95 -22.30 -9.87 -0.34
CA TYR A 95 -22.35 -8.94 -1.48
C TYR A 95 -23.16 -7.68 -1.15
N GLY A 96 -24.29 -7.82 -0.44
CA GLY A 96 -25.10 -6.68 0.02
C GLY A 96 -25.57 -5.70 -1.07
N ASN A 97 -25.46 -6.06 -2.35
CA ASN A 97 -25.74 -5.21 -3.51
C ASN A 97 -25.11 -3.79 -3.44
N TYR A 98 -23.88 -3.67 -2.93
CA TYR A 98 -23.23 -2.36 -2.70
C TYR A 98 -23.04 -1.51 -3.97
N ASP A 99 -23.03 -2.14 -5.15
CA ASP A 99 -22.86 -1.49 -6.46
C ASP A 99 -24.12 -1.51 -7.33
N GLY A 100 -25.27 -1.91 -6.78
CA GLY A 100 -26.58 -1.90 -7.43
C GLY A 100 -26.77 -2.91 -8.58
N LYS A 101 -25.79 -3.78 -8.86
CA LYS A 101 -25.82 -4.67 -10.04
C LYS A 101 -26.65 -5.93 -9.87
N ASN A 102 -27.08 -6.29 -8.64
CA ASN A 102 -27.70 -7.58 -8.31
C ASN A 102 -26.92 -8.79 -8.86
N HIS A 103 -25.58 -8.72 -8.85
CA HIS A 103 -24.71 -9.76 -9.38
C HIS A 103 -23.50 -10.02 -8.47
N THR A 104 -23.56 -11.11 -7.70
CA THR A 104 -22.49 -11.58 -6.81
C THR A 104 -21.14 -11.72 -7.54
N PRO A 105 -20.04 -11.19 -6.99
CA PRO A 105 -18.71 -11.42 -7.54
C PRO A 105 -18.24 -12.87 -7.28
N VAL A 106 -17.66 -13.50 -8.31
CA VAL A 106 -17.06 -14.84 -8.20
C VAL A 106 -15.53 -14.71 -8.14
N PHE A 107 -14.89 -15.32 -7.14
CA PHE A 107 -13.44 -15.22 -6.93
C PHE A 107 -12.86 -16.40 -6.14
N ASP A 108 -11.55 -16.66 -6.33
CA ASP A 108 -10.85 -17.78 -5.67
C ASP A 108 -10.13 -17.36 -4.39
N LEU A 109 -10.63 -17.82 -3.25
CA LEU A 109 -10.01 -17.64 -1.95
C LEU A 109 -8.80 -18.58 -1.78
N HIS A 110 -7.71 -18.03 -1.24
CA HIS A 110 -6.44 -18.72 -1.04
C HIS A 110 -5.95 -18.57 0.40
N ILE A 111 -5.24 -19.57 0.91
CA ILE A 111 -4.51 -19.52 2.18
C ILE A 111 -3.02 -19.51 1.82
N GLY A 112 -2.40 -18.33 1.95
CA GLY A 112 -1.03 -18.10 1.46
C GLY A 112 -0.93 -18.33 -0.05
N VAL A 113 -0.22 -19.41 -0.44
CA VAL A 113 0.04 -19.82 -1.84
C VAL A 113 -0.84 -20.98 -2.31
N ASN A 114 -1.79 -21.44 -1.50
CA ASN A 114 -2.62 -22.60 -1.76
C ASN A 114 -4.11 -22.23 -1.93
N PHE A 115 -4.74 -22.73 -2.99
CA PHE A 115 -6.17 -22.51 -3.26
C PHE A 115 -7.05 -23.17 -2.19
N TRP A 116 -8.03 -22.43 -1.66
CA TRP A 116 -8.98 -22.92 -0.66
C TRP A 116 -10.36 -23.22 -1.26
N ILE A 117 -11.07 -22.22 -1.78
CA ILE A 117 -12.42 -22.36 -2.34
C ILE A 117 -12.76 -21.22 -3.30
N THR A 118 -13.61 -21.46 -4.31
CA THR A 118 -14.18 -20.40 -5.16
C THR A 118 -15.49 -19.92 -4.53
N VAL A 119 -15.54 -18.66 -4.09
CA VAL A 119 -16.74 -18.00 -3.55
C VAL A 119 -17.70 -17.67 -4.70
N LYS A 120 -19.00 -17.97 -4.51
CA LYS A 120 -20.03 -17.88 -5.56
C LYS A 120 -21.41 -17.38 -5.10
N THR A 121 -21.64 -17.21 -3.80
CA THR A 121 -22.98 -16.92 -3.23
C THR A 121 -23.05 -15.57 -2.51
N GLU A 122 -24.27 -15.00 -2.39
CA GLU A 122 -24.50 -13.65 -1.87
C GLU A 122 -24.10 -13.45 -0.39
N ASP A 123 -24.08 -14.53 0.38
CA ASP A 123 -23.67 -14.60 1.79
C ASP A 123 -22.97 -15.95 2.05
N GLU A 124 -21.67 -16.01 1.76
CA GLU A 124 -20.87 -17.24 1.87
C GLU A 124 -20.03 -17.25 3.15
N PHE A 125 -20.10 -18.35 3.91
CA PHE A 125 -19.42 -18.49 5.21
C PHE A 125 -18.46 -19.69 5.18
N CYS A 126 -17.17 -19.40 5.25
CA CYS A 126 -16.09 -20.37 5.05
C CYS A 126 -15.29 -20.58 6.34
N HIS A 127 -15.01 -21.83 6.71
CA HIS A 127 -14.28 -22.21 7.92
C HIS A 127 -13.11 -23.14 7.61
N VAL A 128 -11.91 -22.84 8.14
CA VAL A 128 -10.74 -23.72 8.02
C VAL A 128 -9.89 -23.69 9.28
N ILE A 129 -9.48 -24.86 9.76
CA ILE A 129 -8.45 -25.01 10.78
C ILE A 129 -7.11 -25.20 10.05
N HIS A 130 -6.16 -24.33 10.35
CA HIS A 130 -4.87 -24.23 9.67
C HIS A 130 -3.71 -24.02 10.67
N VAL A 131 -2.53 -24.55 10.33
CA VAL A 131 -1.30 -24.47 11.12
C VAL A 131 -0.20 -23.78 10.29
N PRO A 132 0.09 -22.49 10.53
CA PRO A 132 1.10 -21.74 9.79
C PRO A 132 2.50 -22.10 10.28
N LEU A 133 3.45 -22.15 9.35
CA LEU A 133 4.85 -22.51 9.59
C LEU A 133 5.77 -21.28 9.65
N THR A 134 5.20 -20.08 9.47
CA THR A 134 5.84 -18.77 9.67
C THR A 134 5.05 -17.97 10.72
N ASP A 135 5.63 -16.90 11.28
CA ASP A 135 5.00 -16.12 12.37
C ASP A 135 3.93 -15.12 11.85
N TYR A 136 3.41 -15.40 10.67
CA TYR A 136 2.32 -14.76 9.96
C TYR A 136 1.62 -15.84 9.12
N ILE A 137 0.40 -15.59 8.64
CA ILE A 137 -0.35 -16.64 7.91
C ILE A 137 0.03 -16.64 6.42
N ASP A 138 1.19 -17.23 6.12
CA ASP A 138 1.64 -17.62 4.76
C ASP A 138 2.41 -18.96 4.83
N VAL A 139 2.22 -19.85 3.86
CA VAL A 139 2.14 -21.31 4.14
C VAL A 139 2.75 -22.22 3.07
N SER A 140 3.57 -23.20 3.46
CA SER A 140 3.74 -24.44 2.67
C SER A 140 4.13 -25.68 3.46
N THR A 141 3.73 -26.86 2.96
CA THR A 141 3.92 -28.21 3.55
C THR A 141 3.14 -28.50 4.84
N GLY A 142 1.80 -28.51 4.71
CA GLY A 142 0.88 -29.00 5.73
C GLY A 142 -0.51 -29.29 5.13
N GLY A 143 -1.36 -30.03 5.83
CA GLY A 143 -2.78 -30.14 5.49
C GLY A 143 -3.62 -29.09 6.21
N ALA A 144 -4.85 -28.85 5.76
CA ALA A 144 -5.82 -28.00 6.45
C ALA A 144 -7.20 -28.67 6.52
N PHE A 145 -7.93 -28.44 7.61
CA PHE A 145 -9.26 -29.02 7.81
C PHE A 145 -10.34 -27.97 7.55
N THR A 146 -11.01 -28.04 6.41
CA THR A 146 -12.18 -27.20 6.11
C THR A 146 -13.38 -27.74 6.87
N ASN A 147 -13.98 -26.95 7.77
CA ASN A 147 -15.20 -27.37 8.46
C ASN A 147 -16.39 -27.25 7.50
N ILE A 148 -17.14 -28.34 7.34
CA ILE A 148 -18.30 -28.44 6.44
C ILE A 148 -19.59 -28.12 7.20
N LYS A 149 -19.67 -28.66 8.42
CA LYS A 149 -20.85 -28.66 9.28
C LYS A 149 -20.43 -28.67 10.74
N ARG A 150 -21.19 -27.96 11.56
CA ARG A 150 -21.13 -27.96 13.02
C ARG A 150 -22.57 -27.72 13.49
N TYR A 151 -23.20 -28.75 14.04
CA TYR A 151 -24.60 -28.72 14.42
C TYR A 151 -24.80 -28.87 15.91
N ASP A 152 -25.65 -28.02 16.45
CA ASP A 152 -26.35 -28.13 17.74
C ASP A 152 -27.67 -28.85 17.46
N ILE A 153 -27.92 -30.01 18.09
CA ILE A 153 -29.02 -30.91 17.73
C ILE A 153 -30.11 -30.89 18.80
N GLY A 154 -31.38 -30.82 18.38
CA GLY A 154 -32.52 -30.75 19.30
C GLY A 154 -32.76 -29.39 19.95
N SER A 155 -31.88 -28.42 19.72
CA SER A 155 -32.11 -27.02 20.04
C SER A 155 -33.28 -26.45 19.21
N GLU A 156 -34.32 -25.99 19.92
CA GLU A 156 -35.51 -25.36 19.32
C GLU A 156 -35.26 -23.88 18.94
N SER A 157 -34.04 -23.39 19.13
CA SER A 157 -33.62 -22.03 18.75
C SER A 157 -33.47 -21.89 17.24
N ASN A 158 -33.98 -20.79 16.67
CA ASN A 158 -33.65 -20.38 15.30
C ASN A 158 -32.32 -19.59 15.21
N LEU A 159 -31.70 -19.28 16.36
CA LEU A 159 -30.42 -18.57 16.48
C LEU A 159 -29.31 -19.57 16.84
N GLY A 160 -28.20 -19.54 16.11
CA GLY A 160 -27.06 -20.44 16.35
C GLY A 160 -26.13 -19.97 17.46
N VAL A 161 -25.65 -20.92 18.26
CA VAL A 161 -24.76 -20.69 19.39
C VAL A 161 -23.36 -20.33 18.90
N ARG A 162 -22.75 -19.31 19.52
CA ARG A 162 -21.39 -18.81 19.23
C ARG A 162 -20.86 -18.04 20.44
N TYR A 163 -19.82 -17.21 20.30
CA TYR A 163 -19.39 -16.34 21.41
C TYR A 163 -20.52 -15.38 21.85
N PRO A 164 -20.78 -15.18 23.16
CA PRO A 164 -19.93 -15.55 24.30
C PRO A 164 -20.06 -16.99 24.81
N ASP A 165 -21.10 -17.74 24.44
CA ASP A 165 -21.32 -19.11 24.93
C ASP A 165 -20.25 -20.10 24.43
N ASP A 166 -19.79 -19.92 23.19
CA ASP A 166 -18.60 -20.58 22.66
C ASP A 166 -17.38 -19.66 22.77
N VAL A 167 -16.48 -19.98 23.70
CA VAL A 167 -15.27 -19.19 23.99
C VAL A 167 -14.25 -19.12 22.84
N TYR A 168 -14.42 -19.93 21.79
CA TYR A 168 -13.61 -19.91 20.56
C TYR A 168 -14.36 -19.29 19.37
N ASP A 169 -15.57 -18.76 19.59
CA ASP A 169 -16.52 -18.30 18.57
C ASP A 169 -16.75 -19.33 17.44
N ARG A 170 -16.80 -20.63 17.78
CA ARG A 170 -17.30 -21.65 16.84
C ARG A 170 -18.80 -21.43 16.65
N TYR A 171 -19.23 -21.26 15.41
CA TYR A 171 -20.65 -21.15 15.09
C TYR A 171 -21.29 -22.55 15.01
N TRP A 172 -22.19 -22.84 15.95
CA TRP A 172 -23.03 -24.03 15.96
C TRP A 172 -24.39 -23.70 15.36
N LYS A 173 -24.73 -24.34 14.23
CA LYS A 173 -26.02 -24.14 13.57
C LYS A 173 -27.07 -25.10 14.17
N PRO A 174 -28.25 -24.63 14.60
CA PRO A 174 -29.31 -25.51 15.08
C PRO A 174 -29.78 -26.45 13.95
N TYR A 175 -29.98 -27.72 14.28
CA TYR A 175 -30.40 -28.75 13.34
C TYR A 175 -31.38 -29.73 14.00
N GLN A 176 -32.54 -29.91 13.37
CA GLN A 176 -33.57 -30.84 13.82
C GLN A 176 -34.30 -31.45 12.62
N GLU A 177 -34.49 -32.76 12.64
CA GLU A 177 -35.32 -33.49 11.67
C GLU A 177 -36.75 -33.68 12.19
N LYS A 178 -37.73 -33.72 11.27
CA LYS A 178 -39.18 -33.72 11.63
C LYS A 178 -39.65 -34.90 12.48
N GLU A 179 -38.94 -36.03 12.41
CA GLU A 179 -39.25 -37.25 13.17
C GLU A 179 -38.47 -37.35 14.50
N TRP A 180 -37.60 -36.39 14.78
CA TRP A 180 -36.81 -36.34 16.01
C TRP A 180 -37.55 -35.56 17.10
N VAL A 181 -37.43 -36.05 18.33
CA VAL A 181 -37.98 -35.44 19.54
C VAL A 181 -36.84 -34.67 20.24
N PRO A 182 -36.95 -33.34 20.40
CA PRO A 182 -35.96 -32.57 21.13
C PRO A 182 -36.02 -32.88 22.63
N VAL A 183 -34.89 -32.75 23.30
CA VAL A 183 -34.70 -32.95 24.74
C VAL A 183 -33.73 -31.87 25.22
N ALA A 184 -34.00 -31.28 26.39
CA ALA A 184 -33.12 -30.27 26.98
C ALA A 184 -32.97 -30.48 28.49
N THR A 185 -31.87 -30.00 29.06
CA THR A 185 -31.60 -30.04 30.51
C THR A 185 -31.07 -28.70 31.02
N ASN A 186 -31.44 -28.34 32.25
CA ASN A 186 -30.87 -27.17 32.95
C ASN A 186 -29.70 -27.55 33.87
N SER A 187 -29.30 -28.83 33.90
CA SER A 187 -28.17 -29.32 34.69
C SER A 187 -26.85 -29.07 33.96
N THR A 188 -25.82 -28.67 34.70
CA THR A 188 -24.45 -28.59 34.16
C THR A 188 -23.95 -29.96 33.71
N ILE A 189 -23.42 -30.03 32.49
CA ILE A 189 -22.81 -31.23 31.91
C ILE A 189 -21.30 -31.13 32.07
N TYR A 190 -20.67 -32.22 32.47
CA TYR A 190 -19.24 -32.29 32.77
C TYR A 190 -18.49 -32.90 31.59
N SER A 191 -17.45 -32.21 31.11
CA SER A 191 -16.47 -32.78 30.18
C SER A 191 -15.32 -33.41 30.97
N GLN A 192 -14.85 -34.57 30.53
CA GLN A 192 -13.66 -35.24 31.11
C GLN A 192 -12.33 -34.74 30.50
N SER A 193 -12.36 -33.78 29.58
CA SER A 193 -11.18 -33.31 28.86
C SER A 193 -10.26 -32.45 29.74
N ASN A 194 -9.21 -33.09 30.29
CA ASN A 194 -8.06 -32.43 30.92
C ASN A 194 -7.18 -31.61 29.93
N ASP A 195 -7.66 -31.38 28.70
CA ASP A 195 -7.02 -30.56 27.68
C ASP A 195 -7.92 -29.34 27.45
N ASP A 196 -7.52 -28.19 28.00
CA ASP A 196 -8.31 -26.96 28.01
C ASP A 196 -8.65 -26.45 26.59
N ASN A 197 -7.98 -26.95 25.54
CA ASN A 197 -8.01 -26.43 24.17
C ASN A 197 -9.21 -26.87 23.30
N TYR A 198 -10.11 -27.75 23.76
CA TYR A 198 -11.28 -28.20 22.95
C TYR A 198 -12.63 -28.31 23.68
N ASN A 199 -12.81 -27.63 24.82
CA ASN A 199 -14.09 -27.67 25.55
C ASN A 199 -15.28 -27.19 24.67
N ILE A 200 -16.39 -27.93 24.66
CA ILE A 200 -17.65 -27.64 23.91
C ILE A 200 -18.58 -26.77 24.79
N PRO A 201 -19.42 -25.87 24.25
CA PRO A 201 -20.30 -25.05 25.07
C PRO A 201 -21.32 -25.89 25.83
N ASN A 202 -21.50 -25.63 27.12
CA ASN A 202 -22.54 -26.29 27.92
C ASN A 202 -23.95 -26.03 27.35
N VAL A 203 -24.17 -24.89 26.66
CA VAL A 203 -25.43 -24.60 25.94
C VAL A 203 -25.70 -25.64 24.85
N VAL A 204 -24.71 -25.96 24.01
CA VAL A 204 -24.83 -26.95 22.92
C VAL A 204 -24.96 -28.38 23.44
N LEU A 205 -24.37 -28.68 24.60
CA LEU A 205 -24.52 -29.99 25.26
C LEU A 205 -25.85 -30.09 26.01
N SER A 206 -26.44 -28.98 26.43
CA SER A 206 -27.71 -28.96 27.17
C SER A 206 -28.92 -29.34 26.33
N THR A 207 -28.76 -29.39 25.01
CA THR A 207 -29.74 -29.78 23.99
C THR A 207 -29.31 -31.06 23.29
N ALA A 208 -30.28 -31.95 23.05
CA ALA A 208 -30.08 -33.17 22.27
C ALA A 208 -31.38 -33.58 21.58
N ALA A 209 -31.29 -34.45 20.56
CA ALA A 209 -32.47 -35.04 19.93
C ALA A 209 -32.44 -36.57 19.98
N LYS A 210 -33.62 -37.17 20.16
CA LYS A 210 -33.83 -38.62 20.17
C LYS A 210 -34.95 -39.03 19.22
N THR A 211 -35.03 -40.32 18.87
CA THR A 211 -36.21 -40.85 18.17
C THR A 211 -37.34 -41.19 19.14
N LYS A 212 -38.54 -41.44 18.59
CA LYS A 212 -39.74 -41.78 19.38
C LYS A 212 -39.60 -43.10 20.15
N ASN A 213 -39.00 -44.12 19.52
CA ASN A 213 -38.85 -45.49 20.05
C ASN A 213 -37.44 -46.03 19.77
N ALA A 214 -36.92 -46.92 20.64
CA ALA A 214 -35.61 -47.58 20.49
C ALA A 214 -35.38 -48.30 19.15
N SER A 215 -36.46 -48.78 18.50
CA SER A 215 -36.41 -49.45 17.19
C SER A 215 -36.21 -48.52 15.99
N ILE A 216 -36.10 -47.19 16.19
CA ILE A 216 -35.98 -46.19 15.13
C ILE A 216 -34.62 -45.49 15.25
N PRO A 217 -33.74 -45.52 14.23
CA PRO A 217 -32.46 -44.84 14.28
C PRO A 217 -32.55 -43.33 14.00
N LEU A 218 -31.61 -42.58 14.57
CA LEU A 218 -31.31 -41.21 14.13
C LEU A 218 -30.52 -41.30 12.82
N ASN A 219 -31.07 -40.76 11.73
CA ASN A 219 -30.47 -40.84 10.39
C ASN A 219 -29.91 -39.48 9.94
N LEU A 220 -28.63 -39.43 9.62
CA LEU A 220 -27.91 -38.24 9.18
C LEU A 220 -27.37 -38.45 7.76
N ASN A 221 -27.84 -37.65 6.81
CA ASN A 221 -27.46 -37.74 5.40
C ASN A 221 -26.51 -36.60 5.00
N TRP A 222 -25.43 -36.96 4.31
CA TRP A 222 -24.54 -36.00 3.67
C TRP A 222 -24.02 -36.50 2.32
N THR A 223 -23.70 -35.57 1.43
CA THR A 223 -23.09 -35.83 0.12
C THR A 223 -21.86 -34.93 0.00
N SER A 224 -20.70 -35.55 -0.25
CA SER A 224 -19.44 -34.86 -0.47
C SER A 224 -19.43 -34.18 -1.84
N PRO A 225 -18.85 -32.98 -1.98
CA PRO A 225 -18.63 -32.36 -3.28
C PRO A 225 -17.65 -33.16 -4.16
N ASP A 226 -16.78 -33.97 -3.55
CA ASP A 226 -15.78 -34.81 -4.21
C ASP A 226 -15.64 -36.15 -3.44
N SER A 227 -15.58 -37.27 -4.17
CA SER A 227 -15.40 -38.60 -3.60
C SER A 227 -13.98 -38.87 -3.09
N LEU A 228 -12.99 -38.10 -3.54
CA LEU A 228 -11.57 -38.25 -3.19
C LEU A 228 -11.17 -37.54 -1.87
N LEU A 229 -12.02 -36.66 -1.34
CA LEU A 229 -11.72 -35.90 -0.13
C LEU A 229 -11.92 -36.75 1.13
N LYS A 230 -10.91 -36.72 2.01
CA LYS A 230 -10.90 -37.42 3.31
C LYS A 230 -11.75 -36.65 4.32
N CYS A 231 -12.82 -37.29 4.80
CA CYS A 231 -13.78 -36.71 5.74
C CYS A 231 -13.57 -37.23 7.16
N TYR A 232 -13.58 -36.30 8.11
CA TYR A 232 -13.40 -36.53 9.54
C TYR A 232 -14.68 -36.08 10.26
N VAL A 233 -15.28 -36.97 11.06
CA VAL A 233 -16.56 -36.72 11.74
C VAL A 233 -16.43 -36.99 13.23
N TYR A 234 -16.80 -36.00 14.04
CA TYR A 234 -16.87 -36.11 15.49
C TYR A 234 -18.34 -36.16 15.90
N PHE A 235 -18.72 -37.14 16.72
CA PHE A 235 -20.05 -37.22 17.33
C PHE A 235 -19.94 -36.91 18.82
N HIS A 236 -20.83 -36.07 19.31
CA HIS A 236 -20.87 -35.65 20.70
C HIS A 236 -22.17 -36.15 21.33
N PHE A 237 -22.03 -36.95 22.38
CA PHE A 237 -23.15 -37.56 23.10
C PHE A 237 -23.05 -37.25 24.60
N SER A 238 -24.17 -37.00 25.27
CA SER A 238 -24.28 -37.07 26.71
C SER A 238 -25.65 -37.64 27.12
N GLU A 239 -25.75 -38.24 28.31
CA GLU A 239 -27.05 -38.64 28.85
C GLU A 239 -27.64 -37.49 29.66
N ILE A 240 -28.50 -36.70 29.03
CA ILE A 240 -29.22 -35.59 29.68
C ILE A 240 -30.51 -36.02 30.37
N GLU A 241 -31.03 -37.23 30.08
CA GLU A 241 -32.23 -37.78 30.74
C GLU A 241 -31.85 -38.60 31.98
N LYS A 242 -32.48 -38.31 33.12
CA LYS A 242 -32.18 -39.02 34.37
C LYS A 242 -32.87 -40.39 34.42
N LEU A 243 -32.15 -41.43 33.98
CA LEU A 243 -32.60 -42.83 34.02
C LEU A 243 -32.69 -43.38 35.47
N GLU A 244 -33.34 -44.53 35.64
CA GLU A 244 -33.41 -45.20 36.95
C GLU A 244 -32.05 -45.80 37.36
N ALA A 245 -31.84 -46.00 38.66
CA ALA A 245 -30.55 -46.47 39.19
C ALA A 245 -30.14 -47.83 38.60
N GLY A 246 -28.98 -47.86 37.93
CA GLY A 246 -28.45 -49.06 37.27
C GLY A 246 -28.90 -49.24 35.82
N GLN A 247 -29.73 -48.34 35.27
CA GLN A 247 -30.04 -48.30 33.84
C GLN A 247 -29.05 -47.38 33.11
N GLN A 248 -28.73 -47.73 31.86
CA GLN A 248 -27.83 -46.97 31.01
C GLN A 248 -28.32 -46.98 29.56
N ARG A 249 -28.19 -45.85 28.86
CA ARG A 249 -28.40 -45.79 27.41
C ARG A 249 -27.15 -46.28 26.71
N GLU A 250 -27.34 -47.17 25.75
CA GLU A 250 -26.27 -47.81 25.00
C GLU A 250 -26.60 -47.74 23.51
N LEU A 251 -25.66 -47.19 22.72
CA LEU A 251 -25.85 -46.78 21.34
C LEU A 251 -24.89 -47.50 20.40
N THR A 252 -25.23 -47.53 19.11
CA THR A 252 -24.36 -48.01 18.05
C THR A 252 -24.47 -47.11 16.82
N ILE A 253 -23.36 -46.93 16.08
CA ILE A 253 -23.33 -46.11 14.87
C ILE A 253 -23.00 -47.02 13.68
N ASN A 254 -23.76 -46.87 12.60
CA ASN A 254 -23.47 -47.46 11.30
C ASN A 254 -23.25 -46.36 10.24
N LEU A 255 -22.33 -46.59 9.30
CA LEU A 255 -22.04 -45.76 8.14
C LEU A 255 -22.36 -46.55 6.86
N ASN A 256 -23.21 -46.01 6.00
CA ASN A 256 -23.66 -46.62 4.74
C ASN A 256 -24.22 -48.05 4.88
N GLY A 257 -24.70 -48.39 6.09
CA GLY A 257 -25.22 -49.73 6.45
C GLY A 257 -24.22 -50.61 7.20
N GLU A 258 -22.92 -50.35 7.07
CA GLU A 258 -21.86 -51.08 7.77
C GLU A 258 -21.57 -50.47 9.16
N ARG A 259 -20.95 -51.25 10.05
CA ARG A 259 -20.72 -50.87 11.45
C ARG A 259 -19.57 -49.86 11.58
N TYR A 260 -19.83 -48.67 12.13
CA TYR A 260 -18.84 -47.60 12.26
C TYR A 260 -17.92 -47.76 13.48
N LEU A 261 -18.42 -48.34 14.58
CA LEU A 261 -17.65 -48.66 15.79
C LEU A 261 -17.84 -50.13 16.16
N ALA A 262 -16.75 -50.86 16.43
CA ALA A 262 -16.84 -52.26 16.86
C ALA A 262 -17.64 -52.39 18.17
N GLU A 263 -17.28 -51.60 19.18
CA GLU A 263 -17.97 -51.54 20.48
C GLU A 263 -19.20 -50.62 20.44
N SER A 264 -20.12 -50.84 21.37
CA SER A 264 -21.27 -49.98 21.64
C SER A 264 -20.89 -48.82 22.58
N ILE A 265 -21.53 -47.67 22.38
CA ILE A 265 -21.28 -46.44 23.15
C ILE A 265 -22.22 -46.44 24.36
N LYS A 266 -21.66 -46.53 25.57
CA LYS A 266 -22.40 -46.37 26.83
C LYS A 266 -22.30 -44.92 27.30
N LEU A 267 -23.44 -44.31 27.63
CA LEU A 267 -23.51 -42.92 28.09
C LEU A 267 -23.64 -42.84 29.62
N GLU A 268 -23.01 -41.83 30.23
CA GLU A 268 -23.13 -41.55 31.67
C GLU A 268 -23.91 -40.24 31.88
N TYR A 269 -24.72 -40.20 32.94
CA TYR A 269 -25.60 -39.07 33.21
C TYR A 269 -24.80 -37.77 33.43
N LEU A 270 -25.11 -36.75 32.62
CA LEU A 270 -24.42 -35.45 32.56
C LEU A 270 -22.91 -35.53 32.27
N ASN A 271 -22.45 -36.56 31.54
CA ASN A 271 -21.05 -36.75 31.18
C ASN A 271 -20.89 -36.81 29.66
N VAL A 272 -19.94 -36.06 29.09
CA VAL A 272 -19.72 -36.02 27.63
C VAL A 272 -18.91 -37.21 27.15
N ARG A 273 -19.46 -37.94 26.17
CA ARG A 273 -18.77 -38.96 25.39
C ARG A 273 -18.54 -38.47 23.95
N ILE A 274 -17.34 -37.96 23.70
CA ILE A 274 -16.87 -37.63 22.34
C ILE A 274 -16.45 -38.93 21.62
N ILE A 275 -16.94 -39.12 20.40
CA ILE A 275 -16.44 -40.14 19.47
C ILE A 275 -15.52 -39.45 18.46
N PRO A 276 -14.23 -39.82 18.38
CA PRO A 276 -13.29 -39.26 17.41
C PRO A 276 -13.58 -39.76 15.99
N PRO A 277 -13.02 -39.09 14.96
CA PRO A 277 -13.07 -39.56 13.58
C PRO A 277 -12.35 -40.90 13.41
N ASN A 278 -12.83 -41.69 12.46
CA ASN A 278 -12.23 -42.98 12.13
C ASN A 278 -10.82 -42.85 11.52
N ASP A 279 -9.98 -43.86 11.75
CA ASP A 279 -8.67 -44.02 11.11
C ASP A 279 -8.63 -45.39 10.40
N PRO A 280 -8.52 -45.47 9.06
CA PRO A 280 -8.38 -44.35 8.12
C PRO A 280 -9.63 -43.47 8.00
N PRO A 281 -9.47 -42.20 7.60
CA PRO A 281 -10.56 -41.25 7.45
C PRO A 281 -11.54 -41.64 6.33
N ILE A 282 -12.78 -41.21 6.51
CA ILE A 282 -13.91 -41.63 5.67
C ILE A 282 -13.75 -41.08 4.25
N SER A 283 -13.93 -41.92 3.23
CA SER A 283 -13.82 -41.55 1.82
C SER A 283 -15.09 -41.95 1.07
N GLY A 284 -15.50 -41.19 0.06
CA GLY A 284 -16.67 -41.48 -0.79
C GLY A 284 -17.71 -40.36 -0.88
N GLN A 285 -18.53 -40.39 -1.93
CA GLN A 285 -19.42 -39.27 -2.29
C GLN A 285 -20.68 -39.16 -1.43
N LYS A 286 -21.18 -40.25 -0.84
CA LYS A 286 -22.40 -40.25 -0.02
C LYS A 286 -22.12 -40.91 1.32
N LEU A 287 -22.35 -40.18 2.40
CA LEU A 287 -22.22 -40.66 3.77
C LEU A 287 -23.60 -40.63 4.44
N HIS A 288 -24.14 -41.80 4.72
CA HIS A 288 -25.36 -42.01 5.48
C HIS A 288 -24.99 -42.60 6.83
N PHE A 289 -25.08 -41.80 7.89
CA PHE A 289 -24.91 -42.30 9.26
C PHE A 289 -26.28 -42.66 9.84
N SER A 290 -26.37 -43.81 10.50
CA SER A 290 -27.55 -44.21 11.27
C SER A 290 -27.12 -44.62 12.68
N ILE A 291 -27.74 -44.00 13.69
CA ILE A 291 -27.45 -44.23 15.12
C ILE A 291 -28.60 -45.01 15.72
N HIS A 292 -28.35 -46.22 16.18
CA HIS A 292 -29.34 -47.17 16.68
C HIS A 292 -29.16 -47.36 18.20
N ALA A 293 -30.23 -47.71 18.91
CA ALA A 293 -30.08 -48.31 20.23
C ALA A 293 -29.32 -49.64 20.12
N ALA A 294 -28.47 -49.96 21.10
CA ALA A 294 -27.77 -51.24 21.15
C ALA A 294 -28.73 -52.39 21.50
N GLU A 295 -28.37 -53.61 21.11
CA GLU A 295 -29.16 -54.81 21.37
C GLU A 295 -29.35 -55.01 22.89
N GLY A 296 -30.61 -55.04 23.33
CA GLY A 296 -30.98 -55.10 24.75
C GLY A 296 -31.21 -53.73 25.43
N SER A 297 -30.78 -52.60 24.84
CA SER A 297 -31.10 -51.27 25.37
C SER A 297 -32.56 -50.91 25.07
N LYS A 298 -33.28 -50.38 26.07
CA LYS A 298 -34.70 -50.02 25.97
C LYS A 298 -34.94 -48.57 25.58
N PHE A 299 -33.89 -47.76 25.50
CA PHE A 299 -33.97 -46.31 25.34
C PHE A 299 -33.75 -45.90 23.89
N PRO A 300 -34.46 -44.88 23.37
CA PRO A 300 -34.20 -44.34 22.04
C PRO A 300 -32.76 -43.84 21.88
N PRO A 301 -32.15 -43.98 20.68
CA PRO A 301 -30.89 -43.29 20.39
C PRO A 301 -31.04 -41.78 20.55
N ILE A 302 -29.98 -41.14 21.07
CA ILE A 302 -29.89 -39.71 21.35
C ILE A 302 -28.59 -39.15 20.74
N ILE A 303 -28.55 -37.86 20.39
CA ILE A 303 -27.33 -37.13 20.02
C ILE A 303 -27.46 -35.64 20.32
N ASP A 304 -26.37 -35.04 20.80
CA ASP A 304 -26.28 -33.66 21.28
C ASP A 304 -25.72 -32.76 20.17
N ALA A 305 -24.61 -33.18 19.54
CA ALA A 305 -23.96 -32.41 18.48
C ALA A 305 -23.12 -33.26 17.52
N ILE A 306 -22.83 -32.70 16.33
CA ILE A 306 -21.95 -33.32 15.32
C ILE A 306 -21.09 -32.26 14.62
N GLU A 307 -19.82 -32.61 14.37
CA GLU A 307 -18.89 -31.79 13.58
C GLU A 307 -18.31 -32.59 12.42
N MET A 308 -18.23 -31.98 11.23
CA MET A 308 -17.69 -32.62 10.03
C MET A 308 -16.62 -31.72 9.38
N PHE A 309 -15.49 -32.32 9.01
CA PHE A 309 -14.35 -31.63 8.41
C PHE A 309 -13.84 -32.38 7.17
N LEU A 310 -13.51 -31.66 6.10
CA LEU A 310 -12.75 -32.18 4.97
C LEU A 310 -11.28 -31.80 5.11
N PHE A 311 -10.41 -32.80 5.05
CA PHE A 311 -8.97 -32.57 4.96
C PHE A 311 -8.60 -32.21 3.51
N LYS A 312 -7.96 -31.05 3.35
CA LYS A 312 -7.42 -30.57 2.07
C LYS A 312 -5.90 -30.53 2.16
N GLU A 313 -5.25 -31.16 1.19
CA GLU A 313 -3.79 -31.12 1.04
C GLU A 313 -3.38 -29.78 0.41
N LEU A 314 -2.31 -29.16 0.92
CA LEU A 314 -1.78 -27.87 0.46
C LEU A 314 -0.39 -28.09 -0.18
N PRO A 315 -0.32 -28.45 -1.48
CA PRO A 315 0.89 -28.97 -2.11
C PRO A 315 1.91 -27.90 -2.50
N ASN A 316 1.51 -26.62 -2.60
CA ASN A 316 2.38 -25.57 -3.12
C ASN A 316 3.43 -25.15 -2.07
N LYS A 317 4.70 -25.06 -2.51
CA LYS A 317 5.82 -24.50 -1.74
C LYS A 317 5.90 -22.99 -1.90
N THR A 318 6.15 -22.25 -0.81
CA THR A 318 6.41 -20.81 -0.86
C THR A 318 7.78 -20.49 -1.44
N THR A 319 7.99 -19.24 -1.83
CA THR A 319 9.32 -18.65 -1.99
C THR A 319 10.14 -18.81 -0.71
N ALA A 320 11.46 -18.91 -0.85
CA ALA A 320 12.39 -19.03 0.27
C ALA A 320 12.22 -17.85 1.27
N VAL A 321 11.99 -18.15 2.55
CA VAL A 321 11.59 -17.17 3.58
C VAL A 321 12.60 -16.01 3.70
N ASP A 322 13.91 -16.29 3.60
CA ASP A 322 14.95 -15.25 3.63
C ASP A 322 14.86 -14.27 2.43
N GLU A 323 14.44 -14.74 1.25
CA GLU A 323 14.21 -13.90 0.08
C GLU A 323 12.90 -13.12 0.20
N VAL A 324 11.84 -13.72 0.77
CA VAL A 324 10.57 -13.03 1.09
C VAL A 324 10.82 -11.90 2.10
N GLU A 325 11.55 -12.15 3.19
CA GLU A 325 11.94 -11.13 4.16
C GLU A 325 12.79 -10.03 3.52
N ALA A 326 13.74 -10.39 2.65
CA ALA A 326 14.61 -9.44 1.96
C ALA A 326 13.82 -8.53 1.00
N ILE A 327 12.96 -9.10 0.16
CA ILE A 327 12.17 -8.33 -0.82
C ILE A 327 11.10 -7.48 -0.14
N MET A 328 10.53 -7.93 0.99
CA MET A 328 9.66 -7.12 1.84
C MET A 328 10.40 -5.93 2.49
N LYS A 329 11.65 -6.13 2.97
CA LYS A 329 12.49 -5.03 3.48
C LYS A 329 12.81 -4.02 2.38
N ILE A 330 13.06 -4.48 1.15
CA ILE A 330 13.25 -3.64 -0.03
C ILE A 330 11.95 -2.87 -0.38
N LYS A 331 10.78 -3.54 -0.38
CA LYS A 331 9.45 -2.92 -0.57
C LYS A 331 9.24 -1.76 0.40
N MET A 332 9.45 -2.01 1.69
CA MET A 332 9.22 -1.03 2.76
C MET A 332 10.21 0.13 2.73
N LEU A 333 11.51 -0.16 2.52
CA LEU A 333 12.57 0.86 2.57
C LEU A 333 12.44 1.87 1.42
N TYR A 334 12.22 1.40 0.19
CA TYR A 334 12.11 2.26 -0.99
C TYR A 334 10.66 2.61 -1.37
N ARG A 335 9.67 2.13 -0.61
CA ARG A 335 8.22 2.33 -0.85
C ARG A 335 7.79 1.86 -2.25
N VAL A 336 8.18 0.65 -2.63
CA VAL A 336 7.91 0.07 -3.96
C VAL A 336 6.40 -0.15 -4.14
N THR A 337 5.79 0.67 -4.99
CA THR A 337 4.36 0.64 -5.33
C THR A 337 4.11 -0.17 -6.60
N ARG A 338 3.82 -1.47 -6.42
CA ARG A 338 3.55 -2.47 -7.47
C ARG A 338 2.51 -3.48 -6.97
N ASN A 339 2.16 -4.52 -7.74
CA ASN A 339 1.30 -5.64 -7.32
C ASN A 339 1.87 -6.52 -6.15
N TRP A 340 2.84 -6.01 -5.38
CA TRP A 340 3.67 -6.76 -4.44
C TRP A 340 2.88 -7.12 -3.16
N GLN A 341 2.02 -8.13 -3.25
CA GLN A 341 1.19 -8.68 -2.18
C GLN A 341 1.23 -10.22 -2.16
N GLY A 342 1.12 -10.83 -0.98
CA GLY A 342 1.29 -12.28 -0.78
C GLY A 342 2.73 -12.73 -1.06
N ASP A 343 2.90 -14.01 -1.40
CA ASP A 343 4.20 -14.56 -1.81
C ASP A 343 4.72 -13.93 -3.13
N PRO A 344 6.03 -13.63 -3.25
CA PRO A 344 6.61 -12.97 -4.42
C PRO A 344 6.57 -13.75 -5.75
N CYS A 345 6.60 -15.08 -5.70
CA CYS A 345 6.71 -15.93 -6.88
C CYS A 345 5.48 -16.82 -7.11
N VAL A 346 4.80 -17.29 -6.06
CA VAL A 346 3.75 -18.34 -6.21
C VAL A 346 2.34 -17.92 -5.77
N PRO A 347 1.29 -18.38 -6.50
CA PRO A 347 1.37 -19.11 -7.77
C PRO A 347 1.91 -18.22 -8.90
N SER A 348 2.55 -18.81 -9.91
CA SER A 348 3.30 -18.10 -10.96
C SER A 348 2.45 -17.06 -11.72
N GLU A 349 1.16 -17.35 -11.88
CA GLU A 349 0.13 -16.48 -12.48
C GLU A 349 -0.06 -15.13 -11.75
N TYR A 350 0.30 -15.08 -10.45
CA TYR A 350 0.22 -13.92 -9.57
C TYR A 350 1.61 -13.49 -9.02
N SER A 351 2.69 -13.84 -9.73
CA SER A 351 4.05 -13.40 -9.39
C SER A 351 4.20 -11.87 -9.46
N TRP A 352 5.14 -11.35 -8.68
CA TRP A 352 5.33 -9.90 -8.48
C TRP A 352 5.98 -9.19 -9.68
N ASP A 353 5.44 -8.02 -10.03
CA ASP A 353 5.84 -7.21 -11.17
C ASP A 353 7.32 -6.83 -11.09
N GLY A 354 8.06 -7.16 -12.16
CA GLY A 354 9.50 -6.93 -12.28
C GLY A 354 10.36 -7.89 -11.46
N LEU A 355 9.79 -8.94 -10.86
CA LEU A 355 10.55 -10.15 -10.53
C LEU A 355 10.59 -11.10 -11.74
N ASN A 356 11.55 -12.01 -11.73
CA ASN A 356 11.42 -13.31 -12.38
C ASN A 356 11.90 -14.38 -11.40
N CYS A 357 11.24 -15.55 -11.40
CA CYS A 357 11.50 -16.60 -10.43
C CYS A 357 11.79 -17.95 -11.10
N SER A 358 12.62 -18.77 -10.46
CA SER A 358 12.73 -20.19 -10.78
C SER A 358 11.62 -20.98 -10.08
N TYR A 359 11.05 -21.99 -10.75
CA TYR A 359 9.95 -22.83 -10.23
C TYR A 359 10.39 -24.31 -10.11
N ASN A 360 11.58 -24.53 -9.56
CA ASN A 360 12.13 -25.86 -9.30
C ASN A 360 11.69 -26.34 -7.90
N ASP A 361 12.51 -27.14 -7.20
CA ASP A 361 12.18 -27.71 -5.88
C ASP A 361 11.72 -26.72 -4.82
N SER A 362 12.13 -25.45 -4.90
CA SER A 362 11.55 -24.33 -4.14
C SER A 362 11.58 -23.08 -5.01
N PRO A 363 10.52 -22.24 -5.02
CA PRO A 363 10.55 -20.95 -5.69
C PRO A 363 11.64 -20.01 -5.13
N SER A 364 12.30 -19.26 -6.01
CA SER A 364 13.36 -18.30 -5.65
C SER A 364 13.49 -17.20 -6.70
N ILE A 365 13.92 -16.00 -6.28
CA ILE A 365 13.97 -14.80 -7.11
C ILE A 365 15.28 -14.78 -7.92
N ILE A 366 15.19 -15.00 -9.23
CA ILE A 366 16.36 -15.04 -10.14
C ILE A 366 16.61 -13.72 -10.88
N SER A 367 15.61 -12.83 -10.95
CA SER A 367 15.77 -11.48 -11.51
C SER A 367 14.98 -10.47 -10.70
N LEU A 368 15.55 -9.28 -10.50
CA LEU A 368 14.91 -8.15 -9.82
C LEU A 368 15.15 -6.87 -10.63
N ASN A 369 14.10 -6.37 -11.27
CA ASN A 369 14.10 -5.09 -11.96
C ASN A 369 13.34 -4.03 -11.16
N LEU A 370 14.07 -3.11 -10.54
CA LEU A 370 13.57 -1.89 -9.90
C LEU A 370 14.05 -0.63 -10.66
N SER A 371 14.33 -0.74 -11.95
CA SER A 371 14.67 0.43 -12.77
C SER A 371 13.53 1.45 -12.77
N SER A 372 13.87 2.73 -12.94
CA SER A 372 12.92 3.86 -13.06
C SER A 372 11.83 3.91 -11.96
N SER A 373 12.06 3.27 -10.81
CA SER A 373 11.07 3.07 -9.74
C SER A 373 11.17 4.15 -8.65
N ASN A 374 11.78 5.29 -8.97
CA ASN A 374 12.03 6.44 -8.10
C ASN A 374 12.72 6.07 -6.76
N LEU A 375 13.54 5.02 -6.72
CA LEU A 375 14.26 4.63 -5.51
C LEU A 375 15.20 5.76 -5.05
N THR A 376 15.24 6.03 -3.75
CA THR A 376 16.08 7.08 -3.14
C THR A 376 16.94 6.54 -2.00
N GLY A 377 18.09 7.15 -1.76
CA GLY A 377 19.01 6.75 -0.68
C GLY A 377 20.04 5.72 -1.16
N GLU A 378 20.68 5.03 -0.21
CA GLU A 378 21.78 4.10 -0.51
C GLU A 378 21.28 2.71 -0.94
N ILE A 379 22.15 1.92 -1.58
CA ILE A 379 21.86 0.52 -1.96
C ILE A 379 21.90 -0.34 -0.69
N THR A 380 20.74 -0.84 -0.26
CA THR A 380 20.58 -1.56 1.01
C THR A 380 21.25 -2.92 1.03
N THR A 381 21.80 -3.32 2.17
CA THR A 381 22.29 -4.68 2.39
C THR A 381 21.20 -5.75 2.27
N SER A 382 19.91 -5.40 2.28
CA SER A 382 18.84 -6.39 2.05
C SER A 382 18.94 -7.07 0.67
N PHE A 383 19.58 -6.45 -0.33
CA PHE A 383 19.85 -7.09 -1.61
C PHE A 383 20.83 -8.27 -1.51
N SER A 384 21.69 -8.36 -0.49
CA SER A 384 22.64 -9.49 -0.36
C SER A 384 21.99 -10.81 0.00
N ASN A 385 20.76 -10.79 0.52
CA ASN A 385 20.02 -11.98 0.93
C ASN A 385 19.31 -12.68 -0.25
N LEU A 386 19.21 -12.01 -1.41
CA LEU A 386 18.60 -12.54 -2.62
C LEU A 386 19.60 -13.43 -3.37
N MET A 387 19.94 -14.57 -2.76
CA MET A 387 21.05 -15.44 -3.16
C MET A 387 20.83 -16.10 -4.52
N ALA A 388 19.59 -16.26 -4.98
CA ALA A 388 19.27 -16.79 -6.31
C ALA A 388 19.43 -15.76 -7.44
N VAL A 389 19.56 -14.46 -7.14
CA VAL A 389 19.52 -13.40 -8.16
C VAL A 389 20.71 -13.46 -9.12
N GLN A 390 20.36 -13.53 -10.40
CA GLN A 390 21.26 -13.51 -11.55
C GLN A 390 21.31 -12.11 -12.20
N SER A 391 20.20 -11.39 -12.21
CA SER A 391 20.06 -10.06 -12.80
C SER A 391 19.45 -9.07 -11.80
N LEU A 392 20.17 -7.98 -11.52
CA LEU A 392 19.73 -6.89 -10.66
C LEU A 392 19.80 -5.57 -11.44
N ASP A 393 18.65 -4.96 -11.71
CA ASP A 393 18.56 -3.68 -12.41
C ASP A 393 17.96 -2.63 -11.47
N LEU A 394 18.79 -1.67 -11.06
CA LEU A 394 18.43 -0.49 -10.25
C LEU A 394 18.64 0.80 -11.04
N SER A 395 18.68 0.75 -12.37
CA SER A 395 19.02 1.88 -13.24
C SER A 395 17.96 2.99 -13.26
N TYR A 396 18.37 4.20 -13.63
CA TYR A 396 17.51 5.39 -13.74
C TYR A 396 16.69 5.71 -12.47
N ASN A 397 17.28 5.49 -11.31
CA ASN A 397 16.74 5.89 -10.01
C ASN A 397 17.49 7.10 -9.44
N ASN A 398 17.17 7.48 -8.21
CA ASN A 398 17.79 8.58 -7.46
C ASN A 398 18.64 8.02 -6.29
N LEU A 399 19.30 6.87 -6.51
CA LEU A 399 20.16 6.23 -5.51
C LEU A 399 21.48 6.99 -5.34
N THR A 400 21.98 7.03 -4.12
CA THR A 400 23.14 7.81 -3.67
C THR A 400 24.16 6.95 -2.90
N GLY A 401 25.31 7.52 -2.54
CA GLY A 401 26.35 6.83 -1.77
C GLY A 401 27.29 6.00 -2.65
N THR A 402 28.08 5.12 -2.04
CA THR A 402 29.08 4.27 -2.71
C THR A 402 28.52 2.90 -3.08
N LEU A 403 29.09 2.25 -4.10
CA LEU A 403 28.75 0.86 -4.46
C LEU A 403 29.18 -0.11 -3.34
N PRO A 404 28.26 -0.90 -2.72
CA PRO A 404 28.63 -1.82 -1.66
C PRO A 404 29.37 -3.08 -2.15
N ASP A 405 30.38 -3.51 -1.39
CA ASP A 405 31.19 -4.71 -1.70
C ASP A 405 30.37 -6.01 -1.77
N PHE A 406 29.23 -6.11 -1.08
CA PHE A 406 28.40 -7.32 -1.10
C PHE A 406 27.90 -7.67 -2.52
N LEU A 407 27.76 -6.68 -3.41
CA LEU A 407 27.41 -6.90 -4.82
C LEU A 407 28.46 -7.77 -5.54
N ALA A 408 29.73 -7.68 -5.14
CA ALA A 408 30.77 -8.56 -5.66
C ALA A 408 30.67 -9.98 -5.08
N GLN A 409 30.09 -10.13 -3.89
CA GLN A 409 30.01 -11.39 -3.14
C GLN A 409 28.77 -12.22 -3.51
N MET A 410 27.73 -11.62 -4.11
CA MET A 410 26.56 -12.35 -4.62
C MET A 410 27.00 -13.46 -5.59
N PRO A 411 26.56 -14.73 -5.40
CA PRO A 411 27.15 -15.88 -6.09
C PRO A 411 26.70 -15.99 -7.55
N ASN A 412 25.41 -15.79 -7.81
CA ASN A 412 24.79 -16.01 -9.12
C ASN A 412 24.71 -14.74 -10.00
N LEU A 413 24.99 -13.58 -9.43
CA LEU A 413 24.84 -12.27 -10.08
C LEU A 413 25.77 -12.13 -11.29
N ASN A 414 25.17 -12.14 -12.48
CA ASN A 414 25.84 -12.03 -13.78
C ASN A 414 25.46 -10.75 -14.54
N THR A 415 24.40 -10.04 -14.14
CA THR A 415 23.97 -8.77 -14.73
C THR A 415 23.64 -7.77 -13.61
N LEU A 416 24.27 -6.59 -13.65
CA LEU A 416 24.09 -5.52 -12.68
C LEU A 416 24.05 -4.16 -13.40
N ASP A 417 22.87 -3.54 -13.48
CA ASP A 417 22.71 -2.18 -14.00
C ASP A 417 22.40 -1.19 -12.87
N LEU A 418 23.30 -0.22 -12.69
CA LEU A 418 23.25 0.89 -11.75
C LEU A 418 23.30 2.24 -12.48
N SER A 419 23.18 2.25 -13.81
CA SER A 419 23.36 3.44 -14.64
C SER A 419 22.27 4.49 -14.38
N GLY A 420 22.61 5.77 -14.57
CA GLY A 420 21.66 6.88 -14.42
C GLY A 420 21.21 7.18 -12.98
N ASN A 421 22.03 6.82 -11.99
CA ASN A 421 21.83 7.17 -10.58
C ASN A 421 22.72 8.36 -10.14
N LYS A 422 22.78 8.64 -8.84
CA LYS A 422 23.67 9.62 -8.20
C LYS A 422 24.71 8.94 -7.29
N LEU A 423 25.20 7.78 -7.72
CA LEU A 423 26.23 7.02 -7.00
C LEU A 423 27.58 7.75 -7.10
N THR A 424 28.43 7.53 -6.10
CA THR A 424 29.65 8.31 -5.85
C THR A 424 30.84 7.42 -5.49
N GLY A 425 32.05 7.97 -5.54
CA GLY A 425 33.26 7.29 -5.08
C GLY A 425 33.94 6.47 -6.18
N VAL A 426 34.41 5.27 -5.85
CA VAL A 426 35.14 4.38 -6.79
C VAL A 426 34.42 3.04 -6.89
N VAL A 427 34.34 2.47 -8.09
CA VAL A 427 33.78 1.11 -8.28
C VAL A 427 34.71 0.07 -7.64
N PRO A 428 34.23 -0.80 -6.73
CA PRO A 428 35.05 -1.85 -6.11
C PRO A 428 35.82 -2.73 -7.09
N GLU A 429 37.10 -2.98 -6.83
CA GLU A 429 37.97 -3.79 -7.69
C GLU A 429 37.43 -5.20 -7.94
N ALA A 430 36.72 -5.79 -6.96
CA ALA A 430 36.10 -7.10 -7.11
C ALA A 430 34.95 -7.12 -8.14
N LEU A 431 34.19 -6.02 -8.28
CA LEU A 431 33.18 -5.86 -9.34
C LEU A 431 33.85 -5.66 -10.70
N LEU A 432 34.87 -4.78 -10.77
CA LEU A 432 35.64 -4.55 -12.00
C LEU A 432 36.29 -5.84 -12.50
N LYS A 433 36.89 -6.63 -11.60
CA LYS A 433 37.47 -7.95 -11.93
C LYS A 433 36.42 -8.95 -12.42
N LYS A 434 35.28 -9.08 -11.73
CA LYS A 434 34.15 -9.91 -12.20
C LYS A 434 33.70 -9.51 -13.62
N SER A 435 33.74 -8.21 -13.95
CA SER A 435 33.37 -7.72 -15.28
C SER A 435 34.44 -7.95 -16.35
N MET A 436 35.72 -7.73 -16.03
CA MET A 436 36.85 -8.07 -16.91
C MET A 436 36.92 -9.58 -17.21
N ASP A 437 36.64 -10.42 -16.22
CA ASP A 437 36.49 -11.88 -16.35
C ASP A 437 35.27 -12.31 -17.21
N ARG A 438 34.45 -11.36 -17.67
CA ARG A 438 33.14 -11.58 -18.34
C ARG A 438 32.12 -12.38 -17.51
N LYS A 439 32.28 -12.41 -16.19
CA LYS A 439 31.34 -13.05 -15.24
C LYS A 439 30.22 -12.11 -14.79
N LEU A 440 30.37 -10.81 -15.02
CA LEU A 440 29.40 -9.77 -14.67
C LEU A 440 29.29 -8.71 -15.78
N ASN A 441 28.12 -8.62 -16.40
CA ASN A 441 27.74 -7.46 -17.20
C ASN A 441 27.42 -6.30 -16.25
N LEU A 442 28.33 -5.33 -16.14
CA LEU A 442 28.26 -4.22 -15.19
C LEU A 442 28.01 -2.90 -15.93
N SER A 443 26.87 -2.26 -15.67
CA SER A 443 26.54 -0.94 -16.22
C SER A 443 26.48 0.10 -15.10
N VAL A 444 27.35 1.11 -15.16
CA VAL A 444 27.47 2.17 -14.13
C VAL A 444 27.45 3.58 -14.73
N ASP A 445 27.19 3.70 -16.04
CA ASP A 445 27.23 4.97 -16.78
C ASP A 445 26.28 6.03 -16.22
N LYS A 446 26.56 7.31 -16.52
CA LYS A 446 25.72 8.47 -16.13
C LYS A 446 25.60 8.71 -14.61
N ASN A 447 26.43 8.07 -13.79
CA ASN A 447 26.67 8.47 -12.40
C ASN A 447 27.80 9.53 -12.40
N PRO A 448 27.54 10.84 -12.22
CA PRO A 448 28.53 11.89 -12.54
C PRO A 448 29.75 11.93 -11.60
N ASP A 449 29.60 11.38 -10.39
CA ASP A 449 30.57 11.45 -9.30
C ASP A 449 31.17 10.07 -8.94
N LEU A 450 31.01 9.09 -9.83
CA LEU A 450 31.54 7.73 -9.72
C LEU A 450 32.74 7.54 -10.65
N CYS A 451 33.88 7.14 -10.09
CA CYS A 451 35.12 6.89 -10.82
C CYS A 451 35.37 5.40 -11.05
N LEU A 452 35.89 5.06 -12.24
CA LEU A 452 36.35 3.70 -12.56
C LEU A 452 37.78 3.41 -12.05
N SER A 453 38.56 4.43 -11.72
CA SER A 453 39.91 4.32 -11.16
C SER A 453 40.36 5.62 -10.48
N ILE A 454 41.44 5.55 -9.71
CA ILE A 454 42.10 6.69 -9.04
C ILE A 454 43.30 7.14 -9.89
N PRO A 455 43.59 8.45 -10.06
CA PRO A 455 42.94 9.60 -9.43
C PRO A 455 41.88 10.29 -10.30
N CYS A 456 40.75 10.64 -9.71
CA CYS A 456 39.67 11.39 -10.36
C CYS A 456 40.08 12.87 -10.62
N LYS A 457 40.37 13.24 -11.87
CA LYS A 457 40.61 14.65 -12.26
C LYS A 457 39.30 15.36 -12.60
N ARG A 458 39.07 16.54 -12.01
CA ARG A 458 38.02 17.50 -12.39
C ARG A 458 38.69 18.81 -12.85
N GLU A 459 38.46 19.24 -14.09
CA GLU A 459 38.92 20.56 -14.58
C GLU A 459 37.77 21.59 -14.54
N LYS A 460 38.10 22.84 -14.18
CA LYS A 460 37.15 23.97 -14.14
C LYS A 460 37.38 24.87 -15.36
N LYS A 461 36.31 25.25 -16.07
CA LYS A 461 36.35 26.25 -17.14
C LYS A 461 36.12 27.68 -16.61
N LYS A 462 36.73 28.64 -17.32
CA LYS A 462 36.40 30.08 -17.38
C LYS A 462 36.47 30.48 -18.85
N GLU A 463 35.76 31.54 -19.24
CA GLU A 463 35.69 32.07 -20.61
C GLU A 463 35.70 33.62 -20.55
N PHE A 464 35.96 34.41 -21.59
CA PHE A 464 35.98 34.12 -23.04
C PHE A 464 37.44 34.08 -23.59
N VAL A 465 37.88 34.56 -24.77
CA VAL A 465 37.36 35.48 -25.80
C VAL A 465 37.80 35.03 -27.22
N LYS A 466 37.70 35.93 -28.21
CA LYS A 466 38.12 35.83 -29.63
C LYS A 466 38.78 37.18 -30.03
N PRO A 467 39.50 37.35 -31.19
CA PRO A 467 39.40 36.56 -32.42
C PRO A 467 40.71 36.24 -33.22
N VAL A 468 40.59 35.26 -34.13
CA VAL A 468 41.19 35.11 -35.48
C VAL A 468 42.71 35.36 -35.69
N VAL A 469 43.40 34.32 -36.19
CA VAL A 469 44.16 34.29 -37.48
C VAL A 469 44.40 32.81 -37.87
N ALA A 470 44.65 32.51 -39.15
CA ALA A 470 44.73 31.14 -39.68
C ALA A 470 46.17 30.63 -39.93
N SER A 471 46.43 29.34 -39.68
CA SER A 471 47.52 28.56 -40.32
C SER A 471 47.45 27.04 -40.02
N SER A 472 46.37 26.32 -40.36
CA SER A 472 46.22 24.89 -39.96
C SER A 472 45.42 23.96 -40.88
N ILE A 473 45.08 24.36 -42.11
CA ILE A 473 44.21 23.57 -42.99
C ILE A 473 44.90 22.30 -43.55
N ALA A 474 46.20 22.37 -43.85
CA ALA A 474 46.92 21.31 -44.57
C ALA A 474 47.03 19.98 -43.78
N ALA A 475 47.37 20.02 -42.49
CA ALA A 475 47.63 18.81 -41.69
C ALA A 475 46.37 17.94 -41.47
N VAL A 476 45.20 18.57 -41.34
CA VAL A 476 43.92 17.87 -41.09
C VAL A 476 43.49 17.07 -42.32
N LEU A 477 43.73 17.60 -43.53
CA LEU A 477 43.37 16.94 -44.79
C LEU A 477 44.17 15.64 -45.01
N VAL A 478 45.45 15.61 -44.64
CA VAL A 478 46.30 14.40 -44.74
C VAL A 478 45.80 13.30 -43.80
N LEU A 479 45.47 13.64 -42.56
CA LEU A 479 44.92 12.70 -41.58
C LEU A 479 43.55 12.16 -42.00
N LEU A 480 42.68 13.01 -42.55
CA LEU A 480 41.40 12.58 -43.12
C LEU A 480 41.58 11.61 -44.29
N PHE A 481 42.55 11.85 -45.18
CA PHE A 481 42.80 10.97 -46.32
C PHE A 481 43.28 9.56 -45.89
N ILE A 482 44.16 9.50 -44.89
CA ILE A 482 44.62 8.22 -44.28
C ILE A 482 43.46 7.49 -43.60
N PHE A 483 42.59 8.22 -42.87
CA PHE A 483 41.42 7.64 -42.23
C PHE A 483 40.41 7.09 -43.25
N CYS A 484 40.14 7.80 -44.33
CA CYS A 484 39.29 7.34 -45.43
C CYS A 484 39.87 6.10 -46.13
N ALA A 485 41.18 6.03 -46.37
CA ALA A 485 41.82 4.85 -46.95
C ALA A 485 41.66 3.60 -46.06
N LEU A 486 41.88 3.74 -44.75
CA LEU A 486 41.68 2.65 -43.77
C LEU A 486 40.20 2.23 -43.65
N ALA A 487 39.27 3.19 -43.72
CA ALA A 487 37.83 2.91 -43.70
C ALA A 487 37.36 2.16 -44.95
N MET A 488 37.90 2.49 -46.14
CA MET A 488 37.62 1.75 -47.37
C MET A 488 38.23 0.34 -47.34
N TYR A 489 39.44 0.17 -46.82
CA TYR A 489 40.07 -1.15 -46.68
C TYR A 489 39.25 -2.09 -45.77
N ARG A 490 38.77 -1.58 -44.62
CA ARG A 490 37.92 -2.34 -43.69
C ARG A 490 36.50 -2.64 -44.20
N ARG A 491 36.04 -1.99 -45.28
CA ARG A 491 34.75 -2.30 -45.92
C ARG A 491 34.79 -3.45 -46.94
N LYS A 492 35.97 -4.04 -47.21
CA LYS A 492 36.13 -5.09 -48.24
C LYS A 492 36.32 -6.52 -47.67
N ILE A 493 36.20 -6.72 -46.37
CA ILE A 493 36.38 -8.02 -45.72
C ILE A 493 35.20 -8.28 -44.77
N GLN A 494 34.55 -9.45 -44.95
CA GLN A 494 33.40 -10.00 -44.22
C GLN A 494 32.00 -9.42 -44.54
N GLY A 495 31.19 -10.26 -45.17
CA GLY A 495 29.72 -10.23 -45.21
C GLY A 495 29.18 -11.66 -45.04
N ASP A 496 27.89 -11.79 -44.75
CA ASP A 496 27.11 -13.03 -44.52
C ASP A 496 27.58 -13.93 -43.34
N THR A 497 26.72 -14.70 -42.64
CA THR A 497 25.38 -15.21 -43.00
C THR A 497 24.37 -15.20 -41.84
N ILE A 498 23.23 -14.50 -42.06
CA ILE A 498 21.83 -14.83 -41.72
C ILE A 498 21.51 -15.76 -40.52
N THR A 499 20.64 -15.28 -39.63
CA THR A 499 19.32 -15.93 -39.38
C THR A 499 18.21 -14.88 -39.52
N LYS A 500 17.11 -15.22 -40.22
CA LYS A 500 15.97 -14.33 -40.52
C LYS A 500 14.76 -14.68 -39.66
N SER A 501 14.00 -13.67 -39.25
CA SER A 501 12.52 -13.76 -39.26
C SER A 501 12.00 -12.90 -40.43
N ASN A 502 10.88 -13.27 -41.04
CA ASN A 502 10.47 -12.74 -42.33
C ASN A 502 9.41 -11.62 -42.22
N ILE A 503 9.66 -10.50 -42.88
CA ILE A 503 8.61 -9.68 -43.52
C ILE A 503 8.85 -9.79 -45.03
N LYS A 504 7.82 -10.16 -45.79
CA LYS A 504 7.89 -10.23 -47.26
C LYS A 504 7.63 -8.84 -47.85
N SER A 505 8.39 -8.48 -48.87
CA SER A 505 8.24 -7.21 -49.60
C SER A 505 7.06 -7.22 -50.58
N LYS A 506 6.51 -6.03 -50.86
CA LYS A 506 5.91 -5.65 -52.14
C LYS A 506 5.86 -4.12 -52.30
N ASP A 507 6.53 -3.63 -53.34
CA ASP A 507 6.09 -2.55 -54.24
C ASP A 507 5.70 -1.16 -53.65
N ARG A 508 6.18 -0.79 -52.46
CA ARG A 508 6.01 0.56 -51.86
C ARG A 508 7.29 1.07 -51.18
N GLN A 509 8.25 1.54 -51.97
CA GLN A 509 9.39 2.30 -51.45
C GLN A 509 9.91 3.30 -52.50
N TYR A 510 9.89 4.59 -52.15
CA TYR A 510 10.52 5.64 -52.95
C TYR A 510 12.05 5.59 -52.81
N SER A 511 12.76 5.79 -53.92
CA SER A 511 14.20 6.08 -53.87
C SER A 511 14.47 7.49 -53.34
N TYR A 512 15.64 7.74 -52.77
CA TYR A 512 15.99 9.09 -52.30
C TYR A 512 16.11 10.09 -53.46
N SER A 513 16.47 9.64 -54.67
CA SER A 513 16.48 10.49 -55.86
C SER A 513 15.07 10.96 -56.23
N GLU A 514 14.05 10.10 -56.07
CA GLU A 514 12.65 10.48 -56.26
C GLU A 514 12.14 11.36 -55.11
N VAL A 515 12.55 11.13 -53.86
CA VAL A 515 12.27 12.04 -52.72
C VAL A 515 12.82 13.45 -52.97
N VAL A 516 14.04 13.56 -53.52
CA VAL A 516 14.64 14.85 -53.94
C VAL A 516 13.85 15.49 -55.08
N SER A 517 13.37 14.68 -56.04
CA SER A 517 12.59 15.14 -57.19
C SER A 517 11.21 15.68 -56.78
N ILE A 518 10.41 14.90 -56.06
CA ILE A 518 9.04 15.28 -55.66
C ILE A 518 9.02 16.50 -54.74
N THR A 519 10.05 16.71 -53.91
CA THR A 519 10.18 17.88 -53.04
C THR A 519 10.81 19.11 -53.71
N ASN A 520 11.10 19.04 -55.01
CA ASN A 520 11.81 20.07 -55.77
C ASN A 520 13.11 20.50 -55.06
N HIS A 521 14.01 19.54 -54.82
CA HIS A 521 15.25 19.71 -54.06
C HIS A 521 15.04 20.30 -52.65
N PHE A 522 13.99 19.85 -51.95
CA PHE A 522 13.63 20.29 -50.60
C PHE A 522 13.34 21.80 -50.48
N LYS A 523 12.87 22.44 -51.55
CA LYS A 523 12.69 23.91 -51.65
C LYS A 523 11.69 24.48 -50.65
N THR A 524 10.55 23.82 -50.43
CA THR A 524 9.43 24.36 -49.66
C THR A 524 9.26 23.61 -48.35
N ILE A 525 9.71 24.21 -47.24
CA ILE A 525 9.47 23.70 -45.88
C ILE A 525 8.04 24.07 -45.47
N ILE A 526 7.26 23.10 -44.99
CA ILE A 526 5.91 23.27 -44.43
C ILE A 526 5.85 22.97 -42.93
N GLY A 527 6.90 22.37 -42.35
CA GLY A 527 7.03 22.15 -40.91
C GLY A 527 8.43 21.71 -40.50
N GLY A 528 8.74 21.74 -39.20
CA GLY A 528 10.01 21.26 -38.68
C GLY A 528 10.03 21.21 -37.16
N GLY A 529 10.71 20.21 -36.60
CA GLY A 529 10.80 19.96 -35.17
C GLY A 529 11.96 19.03 -34.82
N GLY A 530 11.98 18.50 -33.59
CA GLY A 530 13.08 17.66 -33.09
C GLY A 530 13.35 16.39 -33.91
N PHE A 531 12.34 15.89 -34.62
CA PHE A 531 12.39 14.63 -35.37
C PHE A 531 12.82 14.80 -36.85
N GLY A 532 12.74 16.02 -37.40
CA GLY A 532 13.06 16.26 -38.82
C GLY A 532 12.47 17.55 -39.40
N LYS A 533 12.61 17.70 -40.72
CA LYS A 533 11.95 18.77 -41.51
C LYS A 533 10.90 18.15 -42.41
N VAL A 534 9.76 18.83 -42.54
CA VAL A 534 8.66 18.44 -43.42
C VAL A 534 8.60 19.39 -44.60
N TYR A 535 8.62 18.83 -45.81
CA TYR A 535 8.61 19.56 -47.07
C TYR A 535 7.32 19.30 -47.85
N LEU A 536 6.85 20.29 -48.61
CA LEU A 536 5.80 20.07 -49.61
C LEU A 536 6.42 19.34 -50.81
N GLY A 537 5.79 18.24 -51.24
CA GLY A 537 6.12 17.55 -52.47
C GLY A 537 4.92 17.42 -53.42
N LYS A 538 5.22 17.07 -54.67
CA LYS A 538 4.25 16.67 -55.70
C LYS A 538 4.65 15.34 -56.31
N LEU A 539 3.71 14.41 -56.38
CA LEU A 539 3.89 13.13 -57.05
C LEU A 539 3.73 13.28 -58.58
N LYS A 540 3.99 12.20 -59.34
CA LYS A 540 4.00 12.17 -60.82
C LYS A 540 2.63 12.43 -61.46
N ASP A 541 1.56 12.37 -60.67
CA ASP A 541 0.16 12.65 -60.98
C ASP A 541 -0.31 14.04 -60.49
N GLU A 542 0.64 14.91 -60.10
CA GLU A 542 0.43 16.22 -59.45
C GLU A 542 -0.18 16.16 -58.03
N THR A 543 -0.41 14.98 -57.45
CA THR A 543 -0.91 14.83 -56.07
C THR A 543 0.08 15.46 -55.07
N GLN A 544 -0.43 16.36 -54.23
CA GLN A 544 0.37 17.01 -53.18
C GLN A 544 0.58 16.08 -51.98
N VAL A 545 1.82 16.03 -51.50
CA VAL A 545 2.24 15.20 -50.36
C VAL A 545 3.09 15.96 -49.35
N ALA A 546 3.07 15.54 -48.09
CA ALA A 546 3.97 16.04 -47.06
C ALA A 546 5.13 15.05 -46.87
N VAL A 547 6.37 15.52 -46.99
CA VAL A 547 7.58 14.69 -46.96
C VAL A 547 8.41 15.00 -45.72
N LYS A 548 8.34 14.15 -44.70
CA LYS A 548 9.06 14.24 -43.42
C LYS A 548 10.43 13.57 -43.56
N LEU A 549 11.49 14.36 -43.71
CA LEU A 549 12.89 13.90 -43.76
C LEU A 549 13.47 13.88 -42.34
N LEU A 550 13.89 12.71 -41.87
CA LEU A 550 14.37 12.56 -40.49
C LEU A 550 15.82 13.03 -40.29
N SER A 551 16.13 13.51 -39.08
CA SER A 551 17.48 13.98 -38.74
C SER A 551 18.44 12.80 -38.49
N THR A 552 19.60 12.83 -39.16
CA THR A 552 20.68 11.83 -39.01
C THR A 552 21.42 11.92 -37.67
N SER A 553 21.12 12.93 -36.84
CA SER A 553 21.87 13.25 -35.62
C SER A 553 21.43 12.47 -34.37
N SER A 554 20.57 11.44 -34.47
CA SER A 554 20.15 10.65 -33.30
C SER A 554 19.83 9.19 -33.61
N ASN A 555 20.20 8.30 -32.68
CA ASN A 555 19.76 6.89 -32.67
C ASN A 555 18.28 6.72 -32.27
N GLN A 556 17.59 7.82 -31.93
CA GLN A 556 16.19 7.85 -31.52
C GLN A 556 15.28 7.92 -32.77
N GLY A 557 15.59 8.81 -33.71
CA GLY A 557 14.80 9.03 -34.93
C GLY A 557 14.63 7.78 -35.81
N TYR A 558 15.61 6.88 -35.85
CA TYR A 558 15.46 5.61 -36.59
C TYR A 558 14.42 4.67 -35.97
N LYS A 559 14.28 4.67 -34.63
CA LYS A 559 13.25 3.86 -33.94
C LYS A 559 11.85 4.45 -34.13
N GLU A 560 11.76 5.78 -34.17
CA GLU A 560 10.53 6.50 -34.46
C GLU A 560 10.09 6.27 -35.92
N PHE A 561 11.01 6.33 -36.88
CA PHE A 561 10.77 5.93 -38.27
C PHE A 561 10.27 4.48 -38.39
N GLN A 562 10.94 3.52 -37.75
CA GLN A 562 10.51 2.12 -37.80
C GLN A 562 9.11 1.92 -37.22
N ALA A 563 8.79 2.55 -36.08
CA ALA A 563 7.44 2.48 -35.50
C ALA A 563 6.39 3.11 -36.43
N GLU A 564 6.67 4.29 -37.00
CA GLU A 564 5.72 5.01 -37.83
C GLU A 564 5.42 4.29 -39.16
N VAL A 565 6.43 3.65 -39.78
CA VAL A 565 6.23 2.76 -40.94
C VAL A 565 5.41 1.52 -40.54
N GLN A 566 5.79 0.84 -39.44
CA GLN A 566 5.13 -0.39 -39.00
C GLN A 566 3.65 -0.20 -38.64
N LEU A 567 3.29 0.96 -38.09
CA LEU A 567 1.90 1.29 -37.74
C LEU A 567 1.11 1.77 -38.96
N LEU A 568 1.57 2.81 -39.67
CA LEU A 568 0.76 3.47 -40.70
C LEU A 568 0.67 2.73 -42.04
N MET A 569 1.46 1.66 -42.24
CA MET A 569 1.23 0.71 -43.33
C MET A 569 0.07 -0.26 -43.08
N ILE A 570 -0.43 -0.36 -41.85
CA ILE A 570 -1.47 -1.33 -41.43
C ILE A 570 -2.74 -0.60 -40.97
N VAL A 571 -2.59 0.57 -40.36
CA VAL A 571 -3.67 1.33 -39.72
C VAL A 571 -4.23 2.39 -40.67
N HIS A 572 -5.51 2.30 -41.01
CA HIS A 572 -6.20 3.21 -41.94
C HIS A 572 -7.57 3.61 -41.40
N HIS A 573 -7.77 4.91 -41.12
CA HIS A 573 -9.04 5.46 -40.63
C HIS A 573 -9.21 6.93 -41.04
N ARG A 574 -10.46 7.38 -41.23
CA ARG A 574 -10.77 8.72 -41.79
C ARG A 574 -10.25 9.89 -40.95
N ASN A 575 -10.03 9.69 -39.65
CA ASN A 575 -9.52 10.68 -38.70
C ASN A 575 -8.04 10.46 -38.31
N LEU A 576 -7.28 9.69 -39.11
CA LEU A 576 -5.82 9.55 -38.99
C LEU A 576 -5.15 9.98 -40.31
N VAL A 577 -3.92 10.49 -40.25
CA VAL A 577 -3.15 10.88 -41.45
C VAL A 577 -2.53 9.66 -42.10
N SER A 578 -2.82 9.48 -43.38
CA SER A 578 -2.40 8.32 -44.17
C SER A 578 -0.93 8.47 -44.60
N LEU A 579 -0.11 7.46 -44.28
CA LEU A 579 1.19 7.27 -44.92
C LEU A 579 0.94 6.75 -46.34
N VAL A 580 1.45 7.47 -47.34
CA VAL A 580 1.39 7.07 -48.76
C VAL A 580 2.51 6.07 -49.04
N GLU A 581 3.76 6.46 -48.80
CA GLU A 581 4.96 5.63 -48.95
C GLU A 581 6.09 6.10 -48.02
N TYR A 582 7.19 5.35 -48.00
CA TYR A 582 8.42 5.68 -47.26
C TYR A 582 9.66 5.53 -48.16
N CYS A 583 10.80 6.03 -47.67
CA CYS A 583 12.12 5.85 -48.26
C CYS A 583 13.10 5.35 -47.18
N ASP A 584 13.73 4.20 -47.40
CA ASP A 584 14.79 3.65 -46.55
C ASP A 584 16.06 3.36 -47.38
N GLU A 585 16.98 4.33 -47.44
CA GLU A 585 18.29 4.19 -48.10
C GLU A 585 19.42 4.59 -47.14
N ASP A 586 20.30 3.67 -46.73
CA ASP A 586 21.45 3.92 -45.85
C ASP A 586 21.14 4.80 -44.62
N TYR A 587 21.61 6.05 -44.61
CA TYR A 587 21.41 7.06 -43.57
C TYR A 587 20.29 8.06 -43.89
N LYS A 588 19.58 7.87 -45.00
CA LYS A 588 18.51 8.74 -45.49
C LYS A 588 17.18 8.02 -45.25
N LYS A 589 16.28 8.69 -44.53
CA LYS A 589 14.97 8.17 -44.13
C LYS A 589 13.93 9.25 -44.34
N ALA A 590 12.88 8.94 -45.09
CA ALA A 590 11.77 9.87 -45.32
C ALA A 590 10.42 9.16 -45.28
N LEU A 591 9.39 9.89 -44.83
CA LEU A 591 8.01 9.44 -44.79
C LEU A 591 7.16 10.40 -45.63
N ILE A 592 6.33 9.84 -46.52
CA ILE A 592 5.52 10.59 -47.49
C ILE A 592 4.05 10.39 -47.10
N TYR A 593 3.35 11.46 -46.73
CA TYR A 593 1.95 11.46 -46.29
C TYR A 593 1.06 12.25 -47.23
N GLU A 594 -0.27 12.08 -47.09
CA GLU A 594 -1.24 13.01 -47.68
C GLU A 594 -0.99 14.47 -47.22
N TYR A 595 -1.13 15.45 -48.13
CA TYR A 595 -0.92 16.85 -47.79
C TYR A 595 -2.15 17.49 -47.12
N MET A 596 -1.99 17.87 -45.86
CA MET A 596 -3.02 18.50 -45.04
C MET A 596 -3.02 20.03 -45.25
N VAL A 597 -3.75 20.47 -46.28
CA VAL A 597 -3.69 21.85 -46.82
C VAL A 597 -3.97 22.95 -45.79
N ASN A 598 -4.80 22.69 -44.77
CA ASN A 598 -5.12 23.67 -43.73
C ASN A 598 -4.17 23.62 -42.53
N GLY A 599 -3.06 22.88 -42.61
CA GLY A 599 -2.01 22.89 -41.57
C GLY A 599 -2.41 22.16 -40.29
N ASN A 600 -1.92 22.65 -39.14
CA ASN A 600 -2.21 22.07 -37.82
C ASN A 600 -3.14 22.97 -36.97
N LEU A 601 -3.91 22.34 -36.08
CA LEU A 601 -4.90 23.01 -35.23
C LEU A 601 -4.29 24.12 -34.34
N HIS A 602 -3.05 23.95 -33.88
CA HIS A 602 -2.34 24.98 -33.10
C HIS A 602 -2.19 26.32 -33.87
N GLN A 603 -2.02 26.27 -35.20
CA GLN A 603 -1.97 27.47 -36.05
C GLN A 603 -3.34 28.18 -36.18
N HIS A 604 -4.45 27.46 -36.02
CA HIS A 604 -5.80 28.04 -36.02
C HIS A 604 -6.18 28.65 -34.67
N LEU A 605 -5.72 28.04 -33.57
CA LEU A 605 -5.95 28.58 -32.22
C LEU A 605 -5.02 29.76 -31.89
N SER A 606 -3.86 29.90 -32.54
CA SER A 606 -2.94 31.03 -32.32
C SER A 606 -3.62 32.41 -32.38
N VAL A 607 -3.31 33.28 -31.42
CA VAL A 607 -3.76 34.69 -31.37
C VAL A 607 -3.36 35.50 -32.62
N THR A 608 -2.32 35.06 -33.34
CA THR A 608 -1.87 35.70 -34.59
C THR A 608 -2.73 35.36 -35.81
N ASN A 609 -3.65 34.41 -35.73
CA ASN A 609 -4.52 34.03 -36.83
C ASN A 609 -5.77 34.94 -36.89
N LYS A 610 -6.09 35.42 -38.09
CA LYS A 610 -7.26 36.28 -38.35
C LYS A 610 -8.54 35.49 -38.61
N ASN A 611 -8.42 34.23 -39.03
CA ASN A 611 -9.54 33.34 -39.28
C ASN A 611 -9.79 32.53 -38.01
N VAL A 612 -10.64 33.06 -37.14
CA VAL A 612 -11.00 32.41 -35.86
C VAL A 612 -11.97 31.26 -36.15
N LEU A 613 -11.65 30.05 -35.69
CA LEU A 613 -12.58 28.92 -35.75
C LEU A 613 -13.83 29.23 -34.93
N THR A 614 -15.01 29.08 -35.54
CA THR A 614 -16.30 29.18 -34.84
C THR A 614 -16.46 28.07 -33.81
N TRP A 615 -17.36 28.26 -32.84
CA TRP A 615 -17.59 27.26 -31.79
C TRP A 615 -18.02 25.89 -32.35
N ASN A 616 -18.90 25.89 -33.36
CA ASN A 616 -19.33 24.66 -34.04
C ASN A 616 -18.18 23.95 -34.78
N GLU A 617 -17.28 24.66 -35.45
CA GLU A 617 -16.08 24.07 -36.07
C GLU A 617 -15.14 23.45 -35.02
N ARG A 618 -14.97 24.09 -33.86
CA ARG A 618 -14.16 23.56 -32.75
C ARG A 618 -14.75 22.26 -32.19
N LEU A 619 -16.07 22.18 -32.01
CA LEU A 619 -16.75 20.96 -31.60
C LEU A 619 -16.66 19.84 -32.66
N HIS A 620 -16.80 20.17 -33.94
CA HIS A 620 -16.57 19.20 -35.03
C HIS A 620 -15.14 18.65 -35.02
N ILE A 621 -14.13 19.52 -34.86
CA ILE A 621 -12.71 19.14 -34.76
C ILE A 621 -12.45 18.27 -33.51
N ALA A 622 -13.11 18.58 -32.38
CA ALA A 622 -13.04 17.75 -31.17
C ALA A 622 -13.64 16.35 -31.39
N VAL A 623 -14.81 16.24 -32.03
CA VAL A 623 -15.45 14.95 -32.36
C VAL A 623 -14.61 14.14 -33.34
N ASP A 624 -14.06 14.75 -34.40
CA ASP A 624 -13.17 14.08 -35.35
C ASP A 624 -11.90 13.56 -34.66
N ALA A 625 -11.25 14.39 -33.83
CA ALA A 625 -10.07 13.98 -33.08
C ALA A 625 -10.40 12.87 -32.06
N ALA A 626 -11.50 12.97 -31.32
CA ALA A 626 -11.97 11.92 -30.42
C ALA A 626 -12.20 10.60 -31.15
N GLN A 627 -12.88 10.62 -32.31
CA GLN A 627 -13.11 9.44 -33.14
C GLN A 627 -11.80 8.83 -33.66
N GLY A 628 -10.77 9.65 -33.89
CA GLY A 628 -9.41 9.19 -34.21
C GLY A 628 -8.74 8.44 -33.06
N VAL A 629 -8.74 8.99 -31.84
CA VAL A 629 -8.14 8.33 -30.66
C VAL A 629 -8.93 7.09 -30.26
N GLU A 630 -10.27 7.16 -30.30
CA GLU A 630 -11.18 6.05 -30.01
C GLU A 630 -10.92 4.86 -30.93
N TYR A 631 -10.75 5.08 -32.23
CA TYR A 631 -10.36 4.03 -33.17
C TYR A 631 -8.98 3.43 -32.85
N LEU A 632 -7.98 4.23 -32.44
CA LEU A 632 -6.68 3.71 -32.00
C LEU A 632 -6.79 2.87 -30.72
N HIS A 633 -7.66 3.25 -29.79
CA HIS A 633 -7.83 2.59 -28.49
C HIS A 633 -8.70 1.34 -28.55
N ASN A 634 -9.76 1.33 -29.37
CA ASN A 634 -10.80 0.30 -29.32
C ASN A 634 -11.07 -0.35 -30.70
N GLY A 635 -10.77 0.34 -31.80
CA GLY A 635 -10.85 -0.19 -33.17
C GLY A 635 -9.61 -0.95 -33.64
N CYS A 636 -8.42 -0.65 -33.11
CA CYS A 636 -7.18 -1.36 -33.41
C CYS A 636 -6.97 -2.57 -32.49
N LYS A 637 -6.47 -3.68 -33.06
CA LYS A 637 -6.21 -4.96 -32.36
C LYS A 637 -4.81 -5.50 -32.70
N PRO A 638 -3.87 -5.58 -31.74
CA PRO A 638 -3.95 -5.01 -30.40
C PRO A 638 -4.04 -3.46 -30.45
N PRO A 639 -4.52 -2.80 -29.39
CA PRO A 639 -4.72 -1.35 -29.44
C PRO A 639 -3.43 -0.54 -29.52
N ILE A 640 -3.55 0.75 -29.85
CA ILE A 640 -2.46 1.68 -30.06
C ILE A 640 -2.62 2.89 -29.13
N ILE A 641 -1.57 3.23 -28.39
CA ILE A 641 -1.49 4.49 -27.63
C ILE A 641 -0.71 5.51 -28.46
N HIS A 642 -1.23 6.72 -28.63
CA HIS A 642 -0.61 7.78 -29.44
C HIS A 642 0.63 8.39 -28.78
N ARG A 643 0.54 8.70 -27.47
CA ARG A 643 1.57 9.21 -26.56
C ARG A 643 2.11 10.63 -26.78
N ASP A 644 1.87 11.25 -27.93
CA ASP A 644 2.20 12.66 -28.19
C ASP A 644 1.02 13.40 -28.86
N LEU A 645 -0.16 13.25 -28.27
CA LEU A 645 -1.40 13.90 -28.72
C LEU A 645 -1.44 15.36 -28.25
N LYS A 646 -1.57 16.29 -29.20
CA LYS A 646 -1.48 17.76 -28.99
C LYS A 646 -1.99 18.50 -30.23
N THR A 647 -2.33 19.79 -30.11
CA THR A 647 -2.88 20.59 -31.22
C THR A 647 -1.91 20.79 -32.40
N SER A 648 -0.59 20.61 -32.25
CA SER A 648 0.33 20.60 -33.40
C SER A 648 0.27 19.31 -34.23
N ASN A 649 -0.22 18.22 -33.64
CA ASN A 649 -0.27 16.87 -34.23
C ASN A 649 -1.69 16.48 -34.69
N ILE A 650 -2.64 17.42 -34.58
CA ILE A 650 -3.97 17.33 -35.18
C ILE A 650 -3.95 18.24 -36.41
N LEU A 651 -4.02 17.63 -37.59
CA LEU A 651 -3.93 18.30 -38.89
C LEU A 651 -5.32 18.43 -39.53
N LEU A 652 -5.56 19.53 -40.25
CA LEU A 652 -6.86 19.81 -40.87
C LEU A 652 -6.80 19.62 -42.40
N ASN A 653 -7.74 18.85 -42.95
CA ASN A 653 -7.82 18.64 -44.40
C ASN A 653 -8.58 19.80 -45.09
N LYS A 654 -8.76 19.72 -46.41
CA LYS A 654 -9.45 20.76 -47.22
C LYS A 654 -10.92 21.01 -46.87
N HIS A 655 -11.52 20.17 -46.02
CA HIS A 655 -12.89 20.26 -45.52
C HIS A 655 -12.94 20.57 -44.01
N MET A 656 -11.84 21.04 -43.42
CA MET A 656 -11.66 21.27 -41.98
C MET A 656 -11.79 20.03 -41.08
N GLN A 657 -11.88 18.83 -41.68
CA GLN A 657 -11.92 17.58 -40.92
C GLN A 657 -10.57 17.30 -40.27
N ALA A 658 -10.60 16.85 -39.01
CA ALA A 658 -9.39 16.65 -38.23
C ALA A 658 -8.83 15.23 -38.38
N LYS A 659 -7.50 15.14 -38.55
CA LYS A 659 -6.74 13.89 -38.58
C LYS A 659 -5.53 13.93 -37.65
N ILE A 660 -5.30 12.85 -36.91
CA ILE A 660 -4.16 12.70 -36.00
C ILE A 660 -2.90 12.28 -36.79
N ALA A 661 -1.73 12.83 -36.43
CA ALA A 661 -0.45 12.64 -37.10
C ALA A 661 0.73 12.47 -36.10
N ASP A 662 1.90 12.07 -36.62
CA ASP A 662 3.19 11.92 -35.92
C ASP A 662 3.25 10.72 -34.94
N PHE A 663 3.21 9.52 -35.50
CA PHE A 663 3.06 8.26 -34.76
C PHE A 663 4.41 7.65 -34.30
N GLY A 664 5.54 8.34 -34.45
CA GLY A 664 6.87 7.82 -34.11
C GLY A 664 7.02 7.42 -32.62
N LEU A 665 6.27 8.07 -31.73
CA LEU A 665 6.22 7.76 -30.29
C LEU A 665 5.12 6.76 -29.90
N SER A 666 4.18 6.49 -30.80
CA SER A 666 3.00 5.63 -30.56
C SER A 666 3.38 4.15 -30.48
N ARG A 667 2.65 3.36 -29.67
CA ARG A 667 3.00 1.96 -29.42
C ARG A 667 1.76 1.07 -29.41
N LEU A 668 1.91 -0.13 -29.98
CA LEU A 668 0.98 -1.25 -29.82
C LEU A 668 1.11 -1.82 -28.40
N PHE A 669 0.02 -2.36 -27.86
CA PHE A 669 0.07 -3.35 -26.79
C PHE A 669 0.58 -4.71 -27.31
N ALA A 670 1.06 -5.57 -26.43
CA ALA A 670 1.49 -6.93 -26.78
C ALA A 670 0.30 -7.90 -26.86
N THR A 671 -0.76 -7.66 -26.10
CA THR A 671 -2.02 -8.40 -26.11
C THR A 671 -3.24 -7.47 -26.10
N GLU A 672 -4.44 -7.98 -26.35
CA GLU A 672 -5.68 -7.20 -26.22
C GLU A 672 -6.07 -6.88 -24.76
N SER A 673 -5.46 -7.54 -23.78
CA SER A 673 -5.78 -7.40 -22.34
C SER A 673 -4.77 -6.56 -21.55
N ASP A 674 -3.74 -6.01 -22.22
CA ASP A 674 -2.77 -5.12 -21.58
C ASP A 674 -3.39 -3.73 -21.28
N SER A 675 -3.17 -3.20 -20.06
CA SER A 675 -3.72 -1.92 -19.64
C SER A 675 -2.79 -0.72 -19.84
N HIS A 676 -1.48 -0.95 -19.94
CA HIS A 676 -0.44 0.06 -20.16
C HIS A 676 0.76 -0.53 -20.92
N VAL A 677 1.51 0.31 -21.64
CA VAL A 677 2.77 -0.01 -22.30
C VAL A 677 3.91 0.75 -21.62
N SER A 678 4.79 0.02 -20.93
CA SER A 678 5.95 0.59 -20.25
C SER A 678 7.07 0.92 -21.25
N THR A 679 7.42 2.20 -21.38
CA THR A 679 8.55 2.66 -22.23
C THR A 679 9.16 3.94 -21.65
N ARG A 680 10.31 4.36 -22.20
CA ARG A 680 10.94 5.64 -21.79
C ARG A 680 9.93 6.81 -21.89
N PRO A 681 9.89 7.72 -20.90
CA PRO A 681 9.11 8.95 -20.97
C PRO A 681 9.42 9.74 -22.25
N ALA A 682 8.38 9.97 -23.05
CA ALA A 682 8.42 10.71 -24.31
C ALA A 682 7.01 11.26 -24.59
N GLY A 683 6.96 12.43 -25.23
CA GLY A 683 5.74 13.24 -25.41
C GLY A 683 6.00 14.69 -24.99
N THR A 684 5.03 15.57 -25.20
CA THR A 684 5.23 17.03 -25.08
C THR A 684 4.84 17.59 -23.72
N LEU A 685 5.76 18.34 -23.09
CA LEU A 685 5.51 19.11 -21.87
C LEU A 685 4.29 20.03 -22.04
N GLY A 686 3.37 19.98 -21.09
CA GLY A 686 2.06 20.66 -21.18
C GLY A 686 0.90 19.72 -21.50
N TYR A 687 1.15 18.64 -22.26
CA TYR A 687 0.15 17.61 -22.60
C TYR A 687 0.35 16.30 -21.86
N LEU A 688 1.58 16.00 -21.42
CA LEU A 688 1.90 14.83 -20.61
C LEU A 688 1.12 14.81 -19.29
N ASP A 689 0.51 13.65 -18.98
CA ASP A 689 -0.04 13.36 -17.66
C ASP A 689 1.06 13.42 -16.58
N PRO A 690 0.93 14.27 -15.55
CA PRO A 690 1.92 14.39 -14.47
C PRO A 690 2.30 13.07 -13.79
N LYS A 691 1.36 12.12 -13.62
CA LYS A 691 1.66 10.82 -12.97
C LYS A 691 2.33 9.83 -13.91
N TYR A 692 1.99 9.82 -15.19
CA TYR A 692 2.65 8.94 -16.16
C TYR A 692 3.99 9.50 -16.65
N GLN A 693 4.16 10.83 -16.66
CA GLN A 693 5.48 11.46 -16.80
C GLN A 693 6.45 11.04 -15.67
N ALA A 694 5.94 10.82 -14.46
CA ALA A 694 6.72 10.38 -13.29
C ALA A 694 6.91 8.85 -13.16
N SER A 695 6.26 8.03 -14.00
CA SER A 695 6.26 6.56 -13.88
C SER A 695 6.50 5.77 -15.17
N GLY A 696 6.51 6.41 -16.35
CA GLY A 696 6.87 5.77 -17.64
C GLY A 696 5.85 4.79 -18.24
N ASN A 697 4.80 4.44 -17.51
CA ASN A 697 3.75 3.50 -17.94
C ASN A 697 2.62 4.23 -18.66
N PHE A 698 2.68 4.35 -19.99
CA PHE A 698 1.61 5.01 -20.75
C PHE A 698 0.42 4.06 -20.94
N SER A 699 -0.81 4.56 -20.82
CA SER A 699 -2.05 3.82 -21.04
C SER A 699 -2.97 4.58 -22.01
N LYS A 700 -4.09 3.97 -22.43
CA LYS A 700 -5.19 4.69 -23.11
C LYS A 700 -5.54 6.00 -22.39
N LYS A 701 -5.57 5.94 -21.05
CA LYS A 701 -5.92 7.08 -20.18
C LYS A 701 -4.85 8.18 -20.15
N SER A 702 -3.63 7.95 -20.65
CA SER A 702 -2.61 8.99 -20.89
C SER A 702 -2.94 9.84 -22.11
N ASP A 703 -3.44 9.23 -23.20
CA ASP A 703 -3.96 9.97 -24.35
C ASP A 703 -5.24 10.72 -23.97
N VAL A 704 -6.12 10.16 -23.13
CA VAL A 704 -7.32 10.86 -22.61
C VAL A 704 -6.94 12.16 -21.88
N TYR A 705 -5.94 12.14 -21.01
CA TYR A 705 -5.44 13.36 -20.36
C TYR A 705 -4.92 14.37 -21.39
N SER A 706 -4.12 13.89 -22.34
CA SER A 706 -3.56 14.71 -23.43
C SER A 706 -4.68 15.34 -24.29
N PHE A 707 -5.76 14.60 -24.53
CA PHE A 707 -6.97 15.05 -25.22
C PHE A 707 -7.76 16.08 -24.38
N GLY A 708 -7.83 15.91 -23.06
CA GLY A 708 -8.37 16.93 -22.15
C GLY A 708 -7.67 18.28 -22.26
N ILE A 709 -6.33 18.27 -22.37
CA ILE A 709 -5.56 19.50 -22.64
C ILE A 709 -5.91 20.08 -24.02
N VAL A 710 -6.04 19.25 -25.06
CA VAL A 710 -6.47 19.70 -26.40
C VAL A 710 -7.89 20.30 -26.37
N LEU A 711 -8.81 19.75 -25.58
CA LEU A 711 -10.13 20.34 -25.36
C LEU A 711 -10.02 21.73 -24.72
N PHE A 712 -9.17 21.92 -23.71
CA PHE A 712 -8.99 23.25 -23.12
C PHE A 712 -8.31 24.26 -24.06
N GLU A 713 -7.38 23.83 -24.93
CA GLU A 713 -6.86 24.72 -25.99
C GLU A 713 -7.97 25.11 -26.98
N LEU A 714 -8.87 24.19 -27.34
CA LEU A 714 -10.04 24.48 -28.18
C LEU A 714 -11.03 25.43 -27.49
N ILE A 715 -11.36 25.19 -26.21
CA ILE A 715 -12.35 25.98 -25.45
C ILE A 715 -11.84 27.41 -25.23
N THR A 716 -10.63 27.55 -24.68
CA THR A 716 -10.08 28.82 -24.19
C THR A 716 -9.35 29.63 -25.28
N GLY A 717 -8.92 28.98 -26.36
CA GLY A 717 -8.01 29.55 -27.35
C GLY A 717 -6.57 29.78 -26.85
N GLN A 718 -6.26 29.41 -25.60
CA GLN A 718 -4.95 29.55 -24.99
C GLN A 718 -4.05 28.34 -25.32
N PRO A 719 -2.72 28.52 -25.35
CA PRO A 719 -1.79 27.40 -25.45
C PRO A 719 -1.68 26.63 -24.12
N ALA A 720 -1.39 25.33 -24.19
CA ALA A 720 -1.22 24.43 -23.03
C ALA A 720 -0.21 24.94 -21.97
N ILE A 721 0.75 25.78 -22.37
CA ILE A 721 1.63 26.54 -21.50
C ILE A 721 1.55 28.03 -21.87
N ILE A 722 0.88 28.81 -21.02
CA ILE A 722 0.69 30.25 -21.18
C ILE A 722 1.96 30.96 -20.69
N ARG A 723 2.52 31.86 -21.52
CA ARG A 723 3.77 32.57 -21.20
C ARG A 723 3.48 33.92 -20.53
N GLY A 724 3.59 33.96 -19.20
CA GLY A 724 3.55 35.21 -18.44
C GLY A 724 4.91 35.95 -18.43
N PRO A 725 4.94 37.22 -17.99
CA PRO A 725 6.16 38.03 -17.95
C PRO A 725 7.17 37.58 -16.89
N GLU A 726 6.71 36.96 -15.79
CA GLU A 726 7.57 36.46 -14.69
C GLU A 726 7.70 34.93 -14.68
N ARG A 727 6.61 34.22 -15.00
CA ARG A 727 6.57 32.75 -15.03
C ARG A 727 5.64 32.25 -16.13
N ASN A 728 5.93 31.05 -16.62
CA ASN A 728 4.97 30.28 -17.41
C ASN A 728 3.91 29.67 -16.48
N THR A 729 2.68 29.60 -16.95
CA THR A 729 1.50 29.06 -16.25
C THR A 729 0.93 27.91 -17.07
N HIS A 730 0.55 26.79 -16.44
CA HIS A 730 -0.11 25.71 -17.17
C HIS A 730 -1.55 26.11 -17.49
N ILE A 731 -2.10 25.64 -18.62
CA ILE A 731 -3.47 26.00 -19.00
C ILE A 731 -4.48 25.67 -17.89
N LEU A 732 -4.28 24.55 -17.16
CA LEU A 732 -5.17 24.16 -16.06
C LEU A 732 -5.09 25.11 -14.86
N ASP A 733 -3.90 25.61 -14.51
CA ASP A 733 -3.72 26.63 -13.44
C ASP A 733 -4.52 27.91 -13.72
N TRP A 734 -4.81 28.19 -15.01
CA TRP A 734 -5.65 29.31 -15.45
C TRP A 734 -7.13 28.92 -15.58
N VAL A 735 -7.45 27.70 -16.00
CA VAL A 735 -8.84 27.22 -16.13
C VAL A 735 -9.52 27.08 -14.76
N TYR A 736 -8.89 26.44 -13.76
CA TYR A 736 -9.54 26.11 -12.49
C TYR A 736 -10.25 27.32 -11.83
N PRO A 737 -9.60 28.49 -11.59
CA PRO A 737 -10.25 29.61 -10.93
C PRO A 737 -11.37 30.25 -11.75
N ASN A 738 -11.28 30.21 -13.09
CA ASN A 738 -12.33 30.73 -13.97
C ASN A 738 -13.57 29.81 -13.98
N VAL A 739 -13.36 28.49 -13.95
CA VAL A 739 -14.46 27.51 -13.79
C VAL A 739 -15.12 27.63 -12.42
N GLU A 740 -14.33 27.76 -11.35
CA GLU A 740 -14.83 27.99 -9.98
C GLU A 740 -15.64 29.29 -9.82
N SER A 741 -15.40 30.30 -10.68
CA SER A 741 -16.16 31.55 -10.68
C SER A 741 -17.62 31.41 -11.17
N GLY A 742 -17.94 30.32 -11.88
CA GLY A 742 -19.26 30.10 -12.48
C GLY A 742 -19.58 30.94 -13.72
N ASP A 743 -18.65 31.75 -14.23
CA ASP A 743 -18.83 32.54 -15.46
C ASP A 743 -18.09 31.94 -16.67
N ILE A 744 -18.86 31.30 -17.55
CA ILE A 744 -18.38 30.67 -18.78
C ILE A 744 -17.74 31.67 -19.77
N GLN A 745 -18.11 32.96 -19.72
CA GLN A 745 -17.57 33.98 -20.62
C GLN A 745 -16.09 34.29 -20.33
N ASN A 746 -15.62 34.01 -19.11
CA ASN A 746 -14.21 34.13 -18.73
C ASN A 746 -13.39 32.87 -19.07
N VAL A 747 -14.04 31.75 -19.38
CA VAL A 747 -13.41 30.46 -19.74
C VAL A 747 -13.28 30.29 -21.26
N VAL A 748 -14.32 30.66 -22.01
CA VAL A 748 -14.37 30.49 -23.48
C VAL A 748 -13.55 31.58 -24.19
N ASP A 749 -12.91 31.22 -25.30
CA ASP A 749 -12.07 32.10 -26.13
C ASP A 749 -12.79 33.43 -26.48
N PRO A 750 -12.34 34.60 -25.97
CA PRO A 750 -13.01 35.88 -26.19
C PRO A 750 -13.11 36.29 -27.67
N ARG A 751 -12.31 35.69 -28.56
CA ARG A 751 -12.41 35.92 -30.02
C ARG A 751 -13.67 35.33 -30.65
N LEU A 752 -14.40 34.47 -29.94
CA LEU A 752 -15.73 33.99 -30.32
C LEU A 752 -16.83 35.04 -30.06
N GLN A 753 -16.55 36.12 -29.33
CA GLN A 753 -17.47 37.26 -29.14
C GLN A 753 -18.85 36.91 -28.53
N GLY A 754 -18.99 35.75 -27.89
CA GLY A 754 -20.26 35.23 -27.37
C GLY A 754 -21.06 34.34 -28.34
N GLU A 755 -20.55 34.08 -29.55
CA GLU A 755 -21.17 33.21 -30.56
C GLU A 755 -20.98 31.71 -30.23
N PHE A 756 -21.58 31.28 -29.12
CA PHE A 756 -21.65 29.88 -28.65
C PHE A 756 -22.88 29.68 -27.75
N HIS A 757 -23.48 28.48 -27.75
CA HIS A 757 -24.55 28.18 -26.79
C HIS A 757 -23.98 27.89 -25.40
N THR A 758 -24.46 28.59 -24.36
CA THR A 758 -23.98 28.44 -22.97
C THR A 758 -23.91 26.99 -22.49
N ASN A 759 -24.89 26.16 -22.83
CA ASN A 759 -24.93 24.76 -22.37
C ASN A 759 -23.98 23.85 -23.15
N SER A 760 -23.64 24.16 -24.41
CA SER A 760 -22.61 23.40 -25.15
C SER A 760 -21.22 23.79 -24.66
N ALA A 761 -20.99 25.07 -24.34
CA ALA A 761 -19.76 25.54 -23.69
C ALA A 761 -19.54 24.88 -22.31
N TRP A 762 -20.55 24.88 -21.43
CA TRP A 762 -20.45 24.16 -20.16
C TRP A 762 -20.23 22.66 -20.35
N LYS A 763 -20.96 22.00 -21.27
CA LYS A 763 -20.77 20.56 -21.53
C LYS A 763 -19.36 20.26 -22.07
N ALA A 764 -18.79 21.12 -22.92
CA ALA A 764 -17.41 20.98 -23.36
C ALA A 764 -16.40 21.14 -22.21
N VAL A 765 -16.64 22.07 -21.28
CA VAL A 765 -15.84 22.23 -20.05
C VAL A 765 -15.95 20.99 -19.16
N GLU A 766 -17.15 20.46 -18.90
CA GLU A 766 -17.36 19.21 -18.14
C GLU A 766 -16.55 18.03 -18.72
N ILE A 767 -16.62 17.84 -20.05
CA ILE A 767 -15.89 16.77 -20.74
C ILE A 767 -14.37 17.00 -20.60
N GLY A 768 -13.88 18.23 -20.76
CA GLY A 768 -12.48 18.60 -20.49
C GLY A 768 -12.06 18.28 -19.06
N MET A 769 -12.86 18.69 -18.07
CA MET A 769 -12.63 18.48 -16.64
C MET A 769 -12.62 16.99 -16.26
N SER A 770 -13.42 16.16 -16.93
CA SER A 770 -13.43 14.70 -16.73
C SER A 770 -12.22 13.99 -17.35
N CYS A 771 -11.58 14.58 -18.36
CA CYS A 771 -10.39 14.02 -19.02
C CYS A 771 -9.09 14.25 -18.21
N ILE A 772 -9.02 15.30 -17.39
CA ILE A 772 -7.82 15.74 -16.67
C ILE A 772 -7.61 15.24 -15.21
N PRO A 773 -8.48 14.44 -14.52
CA PRO A 773 -8.24 14.02 -13.15
C PRO A 773 -6.86 13.40 -12.93
N PRO A 774 -6.22 13.63 -11.77
CA PRO A 774 -4.88 13.12 -11.49
C PRO A 774 -4.85 11.60 -11.24
N ILE A 775 -5.99 10.90 -11.23
CA ILE A 775 -6.05 9.43 -11.16
C ILE A 775 -6.62 8.91 -12.47
N ALA A 776 -5.84 8.11 -13.20
CA ALA A 776 -6.17 7.69 -14.55
C ALA A 776 -7.46 6.85 -14.68
N VAL A 777 -7.92 6.17 -13.62
CA VAL A 777 -9.19 5.42 -13.62
C VAL A 777 -10.43 6.32 -13.45
N GLN A 778 -10.27 7.54 -12.92
CA GLN A 778 -11.36 8.54 -12.85
C GLN A 778 -11.66 9.19 -14.21
N ARG A 779 -10.80 8.96 -15.21
CA ARG A 779 -11.00 9.48 -16.57
C ARG A 779 -11.94 8.55 -17.35
N PRO A 780 -12.92 9.08 -18.11
CA PRO A 780 -13.77 8.29 -18.99
C PRO A 780 -12.96 7.61 -20.10
N ASP A 781 -13.56 6.67 -20.82
CA ASP A 781 -12.93 6.10 -22.02
C ASP A 781 -13.19 6.98 -23.25
N MET A 782 -12.35 6.85 -24.30
CA MET A 782 -12.52 7.66 -25.50
C MET A 782 -13.87 7.42 -26.19
N SER A 783 -14.46 6.22 -26.08
CA SER A 783 -15.81 5.96 -26.58
C SER A 783 -16.89 6.74 -25.82
N GLN A 784 -16.75 6.95 -24.51
CA GLN A 784 -17.67 7.80 -23.73
C GLN A 784 -17.47 9.29 -24.07
N ILE A 785 -16.22 9.75 -24.10
CA ILE A 785 -15.86 11.14 -24.46
C ILE A 785 -16.42 11.50 -25.85
N LEU A 786 -16.34 10.56 -26.79
CA LEU A 786 -16.89 10.68 -28.14
C LEU A 786 -18.43 10.79 -28.16
N VAL A 787 -19.15 10.09 -27.27
CA VAL A 787 -20.61 10.22 -27.12
C VAL A 787 -20.96 11.59 -26.56
N GLU A 788 -20.36 11.99 -25.43
CA GLU A 788 -20.65 13.28 -24.79
C GLU A 788 -20.28 14.48 -25.69
N LEU A 789 -19.23 14.36 -26.53
CA LEU A 789 -18.91 15.38 -27.54
C LEU A 789 -19.92 15.41 -28.71
N LYS A 790 -20.47 14.26 -29.11
CA LYS A 790 -21.54 14.21 -30.13
C LYS A 790 -22.83 14.83 -29.60
N GLU A 791 -23.17 14.61 -28.33
CA GLU A 791 -24.28 15.29 -27.65
C GLU A 791 -24.05 16.80 -27.55
N CYS A 792 -22.86 17.23 -27.11
CA CYS A 792 -22.47 18.63 -27.04
C CYS A 792 -22.59 19.35 -28.40
N LEU A 793 -22.13 18.70 -29.47
CA LEU A 793 -22.30 19.17 -30.84
C LEU A 793 -23.77 19.21 -31.28
N ALA A 794 -24.57 18.21 -30.92
CA ALA A 794 -25.99 18.16 -31.25
C ALA A 794 -26.79 19.30 -30.57
N LEU A 795 -26.45 19.66 -29.33
CA LEU A 795 -27.02 20.82 -28.63
C LEU A 795 -26.75 22.13 -29.40
N GLU A 796 -25.52 22.32 -29.87
CA GLU A 796 -25.14 23.49 -30.67
C GLU A 796 -25.89 23.53 -32.01
N MET A 797 -25.94 22.40 -32.72
CA MET A 797 -26.65 22.30 -34.01
C MET A 797 -28.17 22.50 -33.87
N ALA A 798 -28.79 22.05 -32.78
CA ALA A 798 -30.20 22.29 -32.48
C ALA A 798 -30.50 23.77 -32.19
N HIS A 799 -29.61 24.45 -31.45
CA HIS A 799 -29.69 25.89 -31.22
C HIS A 799 -29.56 26.68 -32.54
N ALA A 800 -28.51 26.40 -33.34
CA ALA A 800 -28.30 27.04 -34.64
C ALA A 800 -29.46 26.80 -35.63
N LYS A 801 -30.07 25.61 -35.63
CA LYS A 801 -31.27 25.31 -36.43
C LYS A 801 -32.49 26.11 -35.96
N SER A 802 -32.65 26.29 -34.65
CA SER A 802 -33.75 27.06 -34.07
C SER A 802 -33.62 28.56 -34.39
N GLN A 803 -32.41 29.12 -34.31
CA GLN A 803 -32.12 30.49 -34.75
C GLN A 803 -32.39 30.66 -36.25
N ARG A 804 -31.94 29.73 -37.11
CA ARG A 804 -32.20 29.78 -38.56
C ARG A 804 -33.69 29.77 -38.88
N VAL A 805 -34.47 28.89 -38.26
CA VAL A 805 -35.94 28.85 -38.42
C VAL A 805 -36.61 30.17 -37.97
N ALA A 806 -36.08 30.85 -36.96
CA ALA A 806 -36.55 32.18 -36.57
C ALA A 806 -36.19 33.28 -37.59
N THR A 807 -35.05 33.17 -38.29
CA THR A 807 -34.61 34.15 -39.30
C THR A 807 -35.13 33.91 -40.72
N GLU A 808 -35.43 32.66 -41.10
CA GLU A 808 -35.75 32.27 -42.48
C GLU A 808 -37.27 32.32 -42.80
N GLY A 809 -38.07 32.96 -41.95
CA GLY A 809 -39.52 33.16 -42.14
C GLY A 809 -39.94 34.00 -43.36
N ASN A 810 -39.04 34.29 -44.32
CA ASN A 810 -39.33 35.05 -45.53
C ASN A 810 -38.33 34.79 -46.69
N LYS A 811 -38.44 33.64 -47.39
CA LYS A 811 -38.34 33.51 -48.88
C LYS A 811 -38.54 32.07 -49.37
N THR A 812 -39.00 31.94 -50.62
CA THR A 812 -39.27 30.67 -51.32
C THR A 812 -38.02 30.05 -51.97
N PRO A 813 -37.98 28.71 -52.20
CA PRO A 813 -36.73 27.96 -52.39
C PRO A 813 -36.29 27.77 -53.85
N SER A 814 -35.00 27.46 -54.05
CA SER A 814 -34.46 26.94 -55.31
C SER A 814 -33.43 25.80 -55.11
N SER A 815 -33.91 24.57 -55.34
CA SER A 815 -33.24 23.43 -56.00
C SER A 815 -31.97 22.74 -55.41
N ILE A 816 -32.21 21.51 -54.86
CA ILE A 816 -31.42 20.24 -55.01
C ILE A 816 -30.03 20.21 -54.26
N PRO A 817 -29.48 19.04 -53.82
CA PRO A 817 -29.94 18.15 -52.74
C PRO A 817 -28.84 17.74 -51.73
N LEU A 818 -29.22 17.19 -50.56
CA LEU A 818 -28.43 16.14 -49.88
C LEU A 818 -29.26 15.42 -48.79
N VAL A 819 -29.74 14.21 -49.09
CA VAL A 819 -30.50 13.35 -48.17
C VAL A 819 -29.85 11.97 -48.16
N THR A 820 -28.92 11.70 -47.23
CA THR A 820 -28.29 10.35 -47.10
C THR A 820 -27.67 10.02 -45.74
N THR A 821 -27.79 10.86 -44.70
CA THR A 821 -27.05 10.67 -43.42
C THR A 821 -27.91 10.78 -42.14
N TYR A 822 -29.25 10.76 -42.26
CA TYR A 822 -30.17 10.96 -41.13
C TYR A 822 -30.76 9.66 -40.52
N LEU A 823 -30.33 8.48 -40.97
CA LEU A 823 -30.93 7.18 -40.57
C LEU A 823 -30.03 6.28 -39.71
N GLU A 824 -28.79 6.68 -39.42
CA GLU A 824 -27.82 5.84 -38.68
C GLU A 824 -27.61 6.29 -37.21
N LEU A 825 -28.27 7.36 -36.75
CA LEU A 825 -28.02 7.95 -35.42
C LEU A 825 -29.12 7.70 -34.37
N GLU A 826 -30.34 7.33 -34.77
CA GLU A 826 -31.44 7.04 -33.83
C GLU A 826 -31.42 5.62 -33.25
N SER A 827 -30.58 4.72 -33.79
CA SER A 827 -30.44 3.33 -33.34
C SER A 827 -29.89 3.22 -31.91
N ASP A 828 -28.78 3.90 -31.63
CA ASP A 828 -27.89 3.50 -30.53
C ASP A 828 -28.12 4.29 -29.23
N ILE A 829 -28.87 5.39 -29.29
CA ILE A 829 -29.09 6.31 -28.15
C ILE A 829 -30.10 5.74 -27.14
N ALA A 830 -30.93 4.77 -27.53
CA ALA A 830 -32.01 4.23 -26.71
C ALA A 830 -31.57 3.35 -25.51
N ALA A 831 -30.27 3.07 -25.34
CA ALA A 831 -29.79 1.97 -24.48
C ALA A 831 -29.01 2.36 -23.21
N LEU A 832 -28.63 3.64 -23.00
CA LEU A 832 -27.44 3.96 -22.20
C LEU A 832 -27.61 5.06 -21.12
N VAL A 833 -28.61 4.94 -20.24
CA VAL A 833 -28.83 5.88 -19.10
C VAL A 833 -29.18 5.14 -17.79
N ARG A 834 -28.37 5.27 -16.70
CA ARG A 834 -28.74 5.18 -15.26
C ARG A 834 -27.57 5.23 -14.21
N TRP A 835 -27.56 6.25 -13.32
CA TRP A 835 -27.03 6.37 -11.90
C TRP A 835 -25.52 6.64 -11.50
N LEU A 836 -25.29 7.29 -10.31
CA LEU A 836 -24.06 7.82 -9.59
C LEU A 836 -24.37 8.02 -8.03
N PRO A 837 -23.54 8.53 -7.02
CA PRO A 837 -22.27 9.35 -6.97
C PRO A 837 -21.19 8.99 -5.85
N ASP A 838 -20.62 9.93 -5.04
CA ASP A 838 -19.38 9.84 -4.16
C ASP A 838 -19.27 10.92 -2.99
N LEU A 839 -18.33 10.80 -1.99
CA LEU A 839 -17.50 11.85 -1.23
C LEU A 839 -17.20 11.77 0.34
N ASN A 840 -15.91 11.94 0.82
CA ASN A 840 -15.43 12.69 2.07
C ASN A 840 -13.87 12.87 2.42
N HIS A 841 -13.45 13.40 3.62
CA HIS A 841 -12.16 14.17 3.89
C HIS A 841 -11.37 14.14 5.30
N SER A 842 -10.09 14.61 5.35
CA SER A 842 -9.32 15.40 6.43
C SER A 842 -8.29 14.80 7.50
N LYS A 843 -7.18 15.55 7.89
CA LYS A 843 -6.22 15.42 9.10
C LYS A 843 -5.05 16.51 9.16
N ILE A 844 -4.35 16.88 10.32
CA ILE A 844 -2.97 17.58 10.45
C ILE A 844 -2.28 17.78 11.91
N ILE A 845 -1.13 18.52 12.13
CA ILE A 845 0.01 18.46 13.17
C ILE A 845 0.97 19.75 13.20
N SER A 846 1.92 20.27 14.07
CA SER A 846 2.34 20.47 15.55
C SER A 846 3.79 21.16 15.95
N PRO A 847 4.05 22.47 16.41
CA PRO A 847 5.06 22.97 17.45
C PRO A 847 4.93 24.42 18.17
N ARG A 848 5.60 24.69 19.33
CA ARG A 848 5.42 25.85 20.32
C ARG A 848 6.28 27.16 20.16
N VAL A 849 5.84 28.33 20.71
CA VAL A 849 6.61 29.64 20.81
C VAL A 849 6.67 30.40 22.19
N ASP A 850 5.67 31.24 22.56
CA ASP A 850 5.87 32.55 23.29
C ASP A 850 6.03 32.57 24.84
N LEU A 851 6.33 33.77 25.37
CA LEU A 851 6.74 34.14 26.72
C LEU A 851 5.72 34.94 27.57
N SER A 852 4.68 35.56 27.01
CA SER A 852 3.70 36.36 27.80
C SER A 852 2.66 35.51 28.57
N VAL A 853 2.65 34.21 28.28
CA VAL A 853 1.72 33.17 28.76
C VAL A 853 2.50 32.27 29.71
N HIS A 854 1.98 32.00 30.90
CA HIS A 854 2.67 31.19 31.92
C HIS A 854 1.93 29.89 32.27
N ARG A 855 0.65 29.78 31.93
CA ARG A 855 -0.22 28.61 32.13
C ARG A 855 -1.03 28.36 30.86
N VAL A 856 -1.51 27.12 30.67
CA VAL A 856 -2.31 26.76 29.49
C VAL A 856 -3.60 27.59 29.41
N CYS A 857 -4.20 27.95 30.54
CA CYS A 857 -5.39 28.78 30.59
C CYS A 857 -5.19 30.24 30.14
N ASP A 858 -3.94 30.75 30.11
CA ASP A 858 -3.68 32.10 29.60
C ASP A 858 -3.74 32.15 28.04
N LEU A 859 -4.05 31.02 27.38
CA LEU A 859 -4.25 30.89 25.92
C LEU A 859 -5.74 30.83 25.49
N PHE A 860 -6.68 30.87 26.43
CA PHE A 860 -8.10 31.03 26.14
C PHE A 860 -8.45 32.53 25.99
N TYR A 861 -9.63 32.83 25.44
CA TYR A 861 -10.24 34.13 25.65
C TYR A 861 -10.56 34.29 27.16
N PRO A 862 -10.40 35.50 27.74
CA PRO A 862 -10.58 35.71 29.19
C PRO A 862 -11.90 35.18 29.71
N ASP A 863 -11.84 34.48 30.85
CA ASP A 863 -12.98 33.86 31.56
C ASP A 863 -13.81 32.85 30.73
N THR A 864 -13.24 32.30 29.66
CA THR A 864 -13.80 31.18 28.87
C THR A 864 -12.84 29.99 28.82
N ARG A 865 -13.23 28.89 28.15
CA ARG A 865 -12.32 27.80 27.76
C ARG A 865 -12.16 27.68 26.24
N VAL A 866 -12.65 28.66 25.49
CA VAL A 866 -12.44 28.78 24.04
C VAL A 866 -11.03 29.31 23.80
N TRP A 867 -10.21 28.59 23.02
CA TRP A 867 -8.88 29.05 22.62
C TRP A 867 -8.93 30.39 21.88
N ASP A 868 -8.10 31.36 22.29
CA ASP A 868 -7.97 32.66 21.61
C ASP A 868 -7.11 32.49 20.34
N PRO A 869 -7.64 32.69 19.12
CA PRO A 869 -6.91 32.62 17.85
C PRO A 869 -5.64 33.48 17.80
N GLY A 870 -5.74 34.72 18.28
CA GLY A 870 -4.64 35.68 18.23
C GLY A 870 -3.54 35.32 19.21
N ARG A 871 -3.89 34.85 20.42
CA ARG A 871 -2.88 34.28 21.33
C ARG A 871 -2.34 32.95 20.82
N LEU A 872 -3.15 32.06 20.26
CA LEU A 872 -2.66 30.80 19.69
C LEU A 872 -1.59 31.04 18.61
N GLU A 873 -1.86 31.92 17.64
CA GLU A 873 -0.98 32.15 16.48
C GLU A 873 0.24 33.01 16.80
N ASN A 874 0.17 33.90 17.80
CA ASN A 874 1.35 34.59 18.31
C ASN A 874 2.17 33.71 19.28
N CYS A 875 1.54 32.78 20.00
CA CYS A 875 2.19 32.01 21.07
C CYS A 875 2.61 30.57 20.71
N LEU A 876 2.36 30.12 19.48
CA LEU A 876 2.75 28.83 18.91
C LEU A 876 3.28 29.08 17.48
N ILE A 877 4.26 28.31 16.99
CA ILE A 877 4.57 28.36 15.54
C ILE A 877 3.44 27.61 14.82
N PRO A 878 3.13 27.95 13.55
CA PRO A 878 1.79 27.72 13.00
C PRO A 878 1.28 26.28 13.04
N TRP A 879 2.15 25.27 13.14
CA TRP A 879 1.71 23.88 13.11
C TRP A 879 1.15 23.34 14.49
N GLU A 880 1.53 23.83 15.70
CA GLU A 880 0.80 23.54 16.98
C GLU A 880 -0.23 24.62 17.30
N ALA A 881 -0.12 25.81 16.71
CA ALA A 881 -1.23 26.78 16.69
C ALA A 881 -2.53 26.13 16.18
N ASP A 882 -2.39 25.06 15.38
CA ASP A 882 -3.46 24.22 14.89
C ASP A 882 -3.59 22.87 15.66
N LEU A 883 -2.50 22.16 16.01
CA LEU A 883 -2.61 20.91 16.81
C LEU A 883 -3.24 21.15 18.20
N VAL A 884 -2.87 22.22 18.91
CA VAL A 884 -3.41 22.54 20.25
C VAL A 884 -4.86 23.02 20.15
N ARG A 885 -5.19 23.78 19.10
CA ARG A 885 -6.56 24.25 18.79
C ARG A 885 -7.55 23.11 18.56
N ARG A 886 -7.06 21.97 18.05
CA ARG A 886 -7.81 20.72 17.85
C ARG A 886 -7.99 19.91 19.15
N ILE A 887 -7.33 20.27 20.26
CA ILE A 887 -7.62 19.69 21.58
C ILE A 887 -8.90 20.35 22.09
N GLN A 888 -9.97 19.57 22.22
CA GLN A 888 -11.17 20.03 22.93
C GLN A 888 -10.84 20.27 24.39
N VAL A 889 -11.22 21.46 24.88
CA VAL A 889 -11.28 21.79 26.31
C VAL A 889 -12.77 21.95 26.62
N CYS A 890 -13.26 21.26 27.65
CA CYS A 890 -14.70 21.10 27.85
C CYS A 890 -15.29 22.37 28.50
N GLU A 891 -16.31 22.98 27.90
CA GLU A 891 -17.11 24.00 28.59
C GLU A 891 -18.27 23.34 29.34
N ALA A 892 -18.01 22.98 30.60
CA ALA A 892 -18.93 22.74 31.73
C ALA A 892 -20.18 21.86 31.49
N GLU A 893 -20.48 20.80 32.25
CA GLU A 893 -20.04 20.42 33.61
C GLU A 893 -19.66 18.92 33.73
N ALA A 894 -19.17 18.29 32.66
CA ALA A 894 -18.44 17.03 32.79
C ALA A 894 -17.01 17.31 33.28
N GLU A 895 -16.54 16.59 34.31
CA GLU A 895 -15.24 16.86 34.94
C GLU A 895 -14.10 16.85 33.91
N ASP A 896 -13.27 17.91 33.95
CA ASP A 896 -12.02 17.90 33.20
C ASP A 896 -11.14 16.75 33.67
N THR A 897 -10.75 15.88 32.73
CA THR A 897 -9.37 15.39 32.78
C THR A 897 -8.84 15.14 31.39
N LEU A 898 -7.77 15.86 31.07
CA LEU A 898 -6.68 15.25 30.34
C LEU A 898 -6.19 14.08 31.23
N VAL A 899 -6.61 12.82 31.00
CA VAL A 899 -6.08 11.68 31.77
C VAL A 899 -4.71 11.24 31.23
N TRP A 900 -3.76 12.19 31.20
CA TRP A 900 -2.53 11.86 31.91
C TRP A 900 -2.92 11.79 33.38
N PRO A 901 -2.74 10.64 34.06
CA PRO A 901 -3.18 10.51 35.43
C PRO A 901 -2.49 11.58 36.28
N LEU A 902 -3.31 12.47 36.83
CA LEU A 902 -2.97 13.29 37.97
C LEU A 902 -2.36 12.39 39.05
N MET A 903 -1.37 12.90 39.78
CA MET A 903 -1.19 12.43 41.15
C MET A 903 -2.18 13.21 42.03
N ASN A 904 -2.33 12.79 43.29
CA ASN A 904 -3.40 13.28 44.18
C ASN A 904 -3.17 14.73 44.68
N ASP A 905 -2.34 15.51 43.98
CA ASP A 905 -1.86 16.86 44.28
C ASP A 905 -2.27 17.91 43.24
N GLY A 906 -2.76 17.51 42.06
CA GLY A 906 -3.50 18.38 41.13
C GLY A 906 -2.76 18.89 39.88
N ASP A 907 -1.46 18.67 39.78
CA ASP A 907 -0.62 19.33 38.76
C ASP A 907 -0.35 18.48 37.49
N TYR A 908 -0.38 19.13 36.32
CA TYR A 908 0.01 18.54 35.04
C TYR A 908 1.47 18.82 34.69
N SER A 909 2.23 17.79 34.30
CA SER A 909 3.61 17.98 33.80
C SER A 909 4.00 17.06 32.64
N VAL A 910 4.93 17.55 31.81
CA VAL A 910 5.56 16.87 30.66
C VAL A 910 6.13 15.47 31.01
N ARG A 911 6.36 15.20 32.30
CA ARG A 911 6.85 13.92 32.83
C ARG A 911 5.92 12.75 32.52
N SER A 912 4.60 12.97 32.42
CA SER A 912 3.62 11.92 32.15
C SER A 912 3.64 11.44 30.70
N ALA A 913 3.90 12.33 29.73
CA ALA A 913 4.09 11.96 28.32
C ALA A 913 5.19 10.92 28.13
N TYR A 914 6.30 11.08 28.85
CA TYR A 914 7.48 10.22 28.74
C TYR A 914 7.34 8.82 29.36
N ARG A 915 6.24 8.52 30.07
CA ARG A 915 5.93 7.16 30.57
C ARG A 915 5.29 6.26 29.51
N LEU A 916 4.51 6.79 28.56
CA LEU A 916 4.03 6.00 27.41
C LEU A 916 5.21 5.55 26.50
N LEU A 917 6.28 6.33 26.43
CA LEU A 917 7.57 5.94 25.82
C LEU A 917 8.40 4.94 26.66
N VAL A 918 7.79 4.18 27.57
CA VAL A 918 8.42 3.11 28.38
C VAL A 918 7.77 1.75 28.13
N SER A 919 6.48 1.69 27.79
CA SER A 919 5.80 0.42 27.48
C SER A 919 6.37 -0.30 26.25
N ALA A 920 7.05 0.44 25.36
CA ALA A 920 7.79 -0.09 24.20
C ALA A 920 9.06 -0.90 24.55
N GLU A 921 9.40 -1.11 25.83
CA GLU A 921 10.63 -1.82 26.24
C GLU A 921 10.45 -3.36 26.39
N SER A 922 9.23 -3.90 26.24
CA SER A 922 8.94 -5.33 26.48
C SER A 922 9.32 -6.28 25.33
N THR A 923 9.39 -5.81 24.09
CA THR A 923 9.44 -6.64 22.87
C THR A 923 10.86 -6.94 22.34
N LEU A 924 11.93 -6.62 23.08
CA LEU A 924 13.32 -6.67 22.57
C LEU A 924 14.32 -7.45 23.47
N GLN A 925 13.96 -8.65 23.91
CA GLN A 925 14.97 -9.62 24.40
C GLN A 925 15.53 -10.47 23.24
N PRO A 926 16.88 -10.64 23.12
CA PRO A 926 17.46 -11.51 22.10
C PRO A 926 17.22 -13.00 22.38
N SER A 927 16.99 -13.79 21.34
CA SER A 927 16.95 -15.25 21.43
C SER A 927 18.28 -15.83 21.90
N SER A 928 18.21 -16.99 22.57
CA SER A 928 19.31 -17.55 23.36
C SER A 928 20.45 -18.22 22.57
N SER A 929 20.31 -18.30 21.23
CA SER A 929 21.02 -19.20 20.31
C SER A 929 22.36 -18.70 19.75
N VAL A 930 22.74 -17.44 19.94
CA VAL A 930 24.04 -16.92 19.44
C VAL A 930 25.20 -17.41 20.32
N LEU A 931 25.74 -18.58 19.97
CA LEU A 931 26.98 -19.14 20.52
C LEU A 931 28.21 -18.42 19.95
N GLY A 932 28.68 -17.42 20.68
CA GLY A 932 29.89 -16.65 20.35
C GLY A 932 30.20 -15.61 21.43
N ARG A 933 31.41 -15.01 21.38
CA ARG A 933 31.92 -14.06 22.40
C ARG A 933 30.90 -12.99 22.78
N ASN A 934 30.33 -12.30 21.78
CA ASN A 934 29.35 -11.23 21.97
C ASN A 934 28.05 -11.73 22.64
N GLY A 935 27.67 -13.00 22.47
CA GLY A 935 26.49 -13.60 23.09
C GLY A 935 26.56 -13.62 24.63
N LEU A 936 27.76 -13.76 25.19
CA LEU A 936 27.99 -13.67 26.63
C LEU A 936 27.87 -12.21 27.12
N VAL A 937 28.37 -11.25 26.34
CA VAL A 937 28.21 -9.81 26.61
C VAL A 937 26.74 -9.40 26.59
N TRP A 938 25.95 -9.86 25.61
CA TRP A 938 24.50 -9.61 25.58
C TRP A 938 23.81 -10.17 26.82
N LYS A 939 24.13 -11.40 27.24
CA LYS A 939 23.58 -12.02 28.46
C LYS A 939 24.01 -11.27 29.74
N LYS A 940 25.19 -10.63 29.78
CA LYS A 940 25.59 -9.74 30.89
C LYS A 940 24.86 -8.39 30.86
N ILE A 941 24.72 -7.75 29.69
CA ILE A 941 23.98 -6.49 29.51
C ILE A 941 22.53 -6.61 30.00
N TRP A 942 21.80 -7.64 29.55
CA TRP A 942 20.40 -7.78 29.91
C TRP A 942 20.16 -8.12 31.40
N LYS A 943 21.20 -8.58 32.11
CA LYS A 943 21.20 -8.81 33.56
C LYS A 943 21.66 -7.60 34.41
N MET A 944 22.01 -6.46 33.81
CA MET A 944 22.40 -5.26 34.58
C MET A 944 21.22 -4.67 35.36
N LYS A 945 21.37 -4.50 36.67
CA LYS A 945 20.47 -3.70 37.53
C LYS A 945 20.71 -2.19 37.29
N VAL A 946 20.10 -1.68 36.22
CA VAL A 946 20.02 -0.27 35.83
C VAL A 946 18.63 0.02 35.24
N PRO A 947 18.19 1.29 35.17
CA PRO A 947 17.04 1.70 34.36
C PRO A 947 17.10 1.12 32.92
N PRO A 948 16.01 0.53 32.40
CA PRO A 948 16.00 -0.12 31.08
C PRO A 948 16.49 0.77 29.92
N LYS A 949 16.15 2.07 29.90
CA LYS A 949 16.68 3.03 28.90
C LYS A 949 18.22 3.10 28.86
N ILE A 950 18.89 2.94 30.00
CA ILE A 950 20.36 2.88 30.11
C ILE A 950 20.88 1.52 29.64
N ARG A 951 20.19 0.43 29.98
CA ARG A 951 20.49 -0.92 29.48
C ARG A 951 20.45 -1.00 27.95
N HIS A 952 19.41 -0.43 27.33
CA HIS A 952 19.23 -0.40 25.88
C HIS A 952 20.24 0.53 25.20
N PHE A 953 20.57 1.68 25.83
CA PHE A 953 21.67 2.55 25.38
C PHE A 953 23.00 1.78 25.34
N ILE A 954 23.39 1.08 26.42
CA ILE A 954 24.63 0.30 26.45
C ILE A 954 24.63 -0.84 25.42
N TRP A 955 23.49 -1.51 25.18
CA TRP A 955 23.36 -2.49 24.12
C TRP A 955 23.60 -1.90 22.72
N ARG A 956 23.06 -0.71 22.43
CA ARG A 956 23.30 0.00 21.16
C ARG A 956 24.75 0.51 21.05
N ALA A 957 25.32 1.04 22.14
CA ALA A 957 26.70 1.52 22.18
C ALA A 957 27.72 0.39 21.94
N ALA A 958 27.49 -0.80 22.51
CA ALA A 958 28.33 -1.99 22.30
C ALA A 958 28.14 -2.63 20.90
N LYS A 959 27.11 -2.24 20.15
CA LYS A 959 26.89 -2.60 18.73
C LYS A 959 27.38 -1.52 17.73
N ASP A 960 28.03 -0.47 18.21
CA ASP A 960 28.36 0.76 17.47
C ASP A 960 27.13 1.44 16.79
N ALA A 961 25.92 1.21 17.33
CA ALA A 961 24.64 1.48 16.69
C ALA A 961 23.81 2.55 17.44
N LEU A 962 24.45 3.60 17.97
CA LEU A 962 23.75 4.77 18.50
C LEU A 962 23.39 5.72 17.33
N PRO A 963 22.10 6.02 17.05
CA PRO A 963 21.65 6.76 15.87
C PRO A 963 21.93 8.28 15.92
N THR A 964 22.95 8.67 16.70
CA THR A 964 23.22 10.03 17.16
C THR A 964 23.38 11.02 16.01
N LYS A 965 24.27 10.73 15.06
CA LYS A 965 24.57 11.62 13.94
C LYS A 965 23.40 11.71 12.95
N GLN A 966 22.80 10.56 12.62
CA GLN A 966 21.63 10.48 11.72
C GLN A 966 20.43 11.27 12.26
N ASN A 967 20.11 11.13 13.55
CA ASN A 967 18.99 11.85 14.17
C ASN A 967 19.20 13.38 14.23
N LEU A 968 20.46 13.84 14.34
CA LEU A 968 20.80 15.26 14.33
C LEU A 968 20.82 15.83 12.90
N GLN A 969 21.35 15.07 11.94
CA GLN A 969 21.29 15.40 10.51
C GLN A 969 19.84 15.50 10.01
N ALA A 970 18.96 14.59 10.44
CA ALA A 970 17.52 14.62 10.16
C ALA A 970 16.79 15.81 10.81
N ARG A 971 17.43 16.52 11.75
CA ARG A 971 16.98 17.78 12.35
C ARG A 971 17.78 18.99 11.85
N HIS A 972 18.50 18.83 10.73
CA HIS A 972 19.35 19.84 10.10
C HIS A 972 20.47 20.44 10.97
N ILE A 973 20.83 19.77 12.07
CA ILE A 973 21.96 20.17 12.91
C ILE A 973 23.25 19.68 12.25
N LEU A 974 24.15 20.62 11.94
CA LEU A 974 25.46 20.33 11.38
C LEU A 974 26.33 19.61 12.44
N VAL A 975 26.66 18.35 12.21
CA VAL A 975 27.56 17.56 13.06
C VAL A 975 28.87 17.31 12.32
N GLY A 976 29.99 17.57 12.98
CA GLY A 976 31.32 17.34 12.44
C GLY A 976 31.64 15.86 12.19
N VAL A 977 32.61 15.62 11.31
CA VAL A 977 33.30 14.32 11.21
C VAL A 977 34.18 14.10 12.45
N GLU A 978 34.83 15.18 12.86
CA GLU A 978 35.66 15.34 14.06
C GLU A 978 34.83 15.42 15.35
N CYS A 979 35.50 15.28 16.48
CA CYS A 979 34.92 15.23 17.82
C CYS A 979 34.82 16.63 18.43
N ASP A 980 33.60 17.17 18.61
CA ASP A 980 33.33 18.49 19.21
C ASP A 980 33.95 18.73 20.60
N GLY A 981 34.46 17.68 21.25
CA GLY A 981 35.14 17.75 22.55
C GLY A 981 36.67 17.88 22.49
N CYS A 982 37.31 17.64 21.34
CA CYS A 982 38.76 17.77 21.20
C CYS A 982 39.24 18.31 19.84
N GLY A 983 38.40 18.34 18.80
CA GLY A 983 38.79 18.71 17.44
C GLY A 983 39.60 17.63 16.71
N ASP A 984 40.67 17.15 17.32
CA ASP A 984 41.76 16.43 16.62
C ASP A 984 41.44 14.98 16.16
N HIS A 985 40.24 14.45 16.42
CA HIS A 985 39.94 13.02 16.25
C HIS A 985 38.55 12.78 15.64
N THR A 986 38.44 11.76 14.78
CA THR A 986 37.16 11.32 14.20
C THR A 986 36.21 10.78 15.26
N GLU A 987 34.96 11.23 15.24
CA GLU A 987 34.00 10.90 16.29
C GLU A 987 33.36 9.52 16.08
N SER A 988 33.90 8.52 16.79
CA SER A 988 33.36 7.17 17.04
C SER A 988 32.77 7.05 18.45
N ILE A 989 32.03 5.98 18.77
CA ILE A 989 31.37 5.84 20.08
C ILE A 989 32.38 5.62 21.23
N ILE A 990 33.42 4.82 21.04
CA ILE A 990 34.49 4.70 22.06
C ILE A 990 35.22 6.03 22.27
N HIS A 991 35.40 6.83 21.21
CA HIS A 991 35.99 8.16 21.36
C HIS A 991 35.05 9.14 22.10
N CYS A 992 33.77 9.19 21.73
CA CYS A 992 32.72 9.98 22.40
C CYS A 992 32.66 9.77 23.91
N LEU A 993 32.72 8.49 24.32
CA LEU A 993 32.33 8.06 25.67
C LEU A 993 33.51 7.73 26.58
N TRP A 994 34.73 7.60 26.03
CA TRP A 994 35.89 7.13 26.81
C TRP A 994 37.22 7.82 26.45
N LEU A 995 37.59 7.88 25.16
CA LEU A 995 38.94 8.31 24.75
C LEU A 995 39.13 9.83 24.59
N CYS A 996 38.06 10.60 24.35
CA CYS A 996 38.12 12.06 24.25
C CYS A 996 38.63 12.68 25.56
N ASP A 997 39.71 13.46 25.53
CA ASP A 997 40.39 13.91 26.77
C ASP A 997 39.53 14.77 27.71
N GLN A 998 38.61 15.59 27.16
CA GLN A 998 37.57 16.24 27.97
C GLN A 998 36.77 15.22 28.79
N VAL A 999 36.25 14.16 28.15
CA VAL A 999 35.44 13.11 28.77
C VAL A 999 36.27 12.24 29.71
N ARG A 1000 37.55 12.02 29.38
CA ARG A 1000 38.51 11.29 30.22
C ARG A 1000 38.65 11.88 31.63
N SER A 1001 38.49 13.19 31.79
CA SER A 1001 38.48 13.84 33.11
C SER A 1001 37.38 13.30 34.04
N VAL A 1002 36.20 12.96 33.51
CA VAL A 1002 35.06 12.40 34.27
C VAL A 1002 35.36 10.99 34.77
N TRP A 1003 35.99 10.17 33.92
CA TRP A 1003 36.40 8.82 34.29
C TRP A 1003 37.62 8.79 35.23
N MET A 1004 38.42 9.87 35.22
CA MET A 1004 39.53 10.06 36.15
C MET A 1004 39.09 10.65 37.50
N SER A 1005 37.98 11.39 37.61
CA SER A 1005 37.47 11.81 38.92
C SER A 1005 37.00 10.58 39.72
N LEU A 1006 36.19 9.72 39.09
CA LEU A 1006 35.66 8.48 39.65
C LEU A 1006 36.75 7.44 39.94
N LEU A 1007 37.06 7.25 41.23
CA LEU A 1007 38.18 6.42 41.71
C LEU A 1007 38.15 4.98 41.16
N GLU A 1008 36.95 4.42 40.98
CA GLU A 1008 36.71 3.03 40.54
C GLU A 1008 37.14 2.74 39.09
N PHE A 1009 37.25 3.77 38.24
CA PHE A 1009 37.54 3.63 36.81
C PHE A 1009 38.95 4.08 36.40
N ARG A 1010 39.70 4.74 37.29
CA ARG A 1010 41.08 5.25 37.02
C ARG A 1010 42.02 4.18 36.44
N SER A 1011 41.93 2.93 36.93
CA SER A 1011 42.74 1.80 36.43
C SER A 1011 42.31 1.29 35.05
N LEU A 1012 41.04 1.47 34.68
CA LEU A 1012 40.54 1.13 33.35
C LEU A 1012 40.93 2.19 32.31
N VAL A 1013 41.06 3.47 32.71
CA VAL A 1013 41.47 4.59 31.82
C VAL A 1013 42.93 4.46 31.32
N GLN A 1014 43.69 3.50 31.87
CA GLN A 1014 45.02 3.11 31.40
C GLN A 1014 45.00 1.93 30.40
N LYS A 1015 43.89 1.20 30.26
CA LYS A 1015 43.77 0.07 29.32
C LYS A 1015 43.47 0.53 27.88
N LYS A 1016 44.13 -0.09 26.90
CA LYS A 1016 43.95 0.18 25.47
C LYS A 1016 42.85 -0.70 24.84
N CYS A 1017 41.59 -0.37 25.10
CA CYS A 1017 40.43 -0.97 24.43
C CYS A 1017 40.31 -0.42 22.99
N ARG A 1018 39.90 -1.25 22.02
CA ARG A 1018 39.74 -0.83 20.60
C ARG A 1018 38.32 -0.41 20.27
N THR A 1019 37.32 -1.12 20.81
CA THR A 1019 35.89 -0.86 20.64
C THR A 1019 35.21 -0.62 22.00
N PHE A 1020 34.02 -0.01 21.98
CA PHE A 1020 33.22 0.15 23.20
C PHE A 1020 32.78 -1.22 23.77
N CYS A 1021 32.69 -2.26 22.94
CA CYS A 1021 32.45 -3.63 23.39
C CYS A 1021 33.63 -4.22 24.19
N ASP A 1022 34.88 -4.02 23.72
CA ASP A 1022 36.08 -4.45 24.47
C ASP A 1022 36.17 -3.77 25.84
N LEU A 1023 35.86 -2.46 25.87
CA LEU A 1023 35.80 -1.68 27.11
C LEU A 1023 34.72 -2.21 28.06
N LEU A 1024 33.56 -2.59 27.53
CA LEU A 1024 32.46 -3.12 28.32
C LEU A 1024 32.75 -4.54 28.83
N GLU A 1025 33.46 -5.39 28.06
CA GLU A 1025 33.98 -6.68 28.55
C GLU A 1025 34.94 -6.50 29.74
N GLU A 1026 35.83 -5.50 29.65
CA GLU A 1026 36.74 -5.14 30.75
C GLU A 1026 35.97 -4.62 31.99
N VAL A 1027 34.97 -3.75 31.81
CA VAL A 1027 34.09 -3.30 32.90
C VAL A 1027 33.32 -4.46 33.54
N PHE A 1028 32.79 -5.39 32.74
CA PHE A 1028 32.15 -6.63 33.19
C PHE A 1028 33.10 -7.64 33.83
N SER A 1029 34.40 -7.36 33.85
CA SER A 1029 35.45 -8.17 34.48
C SER A 1029 36.08 -7.44 35.69
N ALA A 1030 35.86 -6.12 35.81
CA ALA A 1030 36.50 -5.23 36.79
C ALA A 1030 35.69 -4.98 38.07
N GLY A 1031 34.76 -5.87 38.43
CA GLY A 1031 34.14 -5.92 39.76
C GLY A 1031 32.59 -5.88 39.80
N PRO A 1032 32.01 -5.41 40.93
CA PRO A 1032 30.62 -5.70 41.31
C PRO A 1032 29.56 -5.00 40.43
N THR A 1033 28.37 -5.59 40.39
CA THR A 1033 27.23 -5.16 39.56
C THR A 1033 26.86 -3.67 39.70
N LYS A 1034 27.06 -3.07 40.87
CA LYS A 1034 26.80 -1.64 41.11
C LYS A 1034 27.82 -0.72 40.39
N LYS A 1035 29.09 -1.13 40.29
CA LYS A 1035 30.12 -0.44 39.50
C LYS A 1035 29.82 -0.52 38.00
N VAL A 1036 29.31 -1.66 37.54
CA VAL A 1036 28.83 -1.82 36.16
C VAL A 1036 27.62 -0.89 35.89
N ALA A 1037 26.70 -0.78 36.86
CA ALA A 1037 25.57 0.15 36.79
C ALA A 1037 26.00 1.63 36.75
N LEU A 1038 27.03 1.99 37.52
CA LEU A 1038 27.66 3.31 37.51
C LEU A 1038 28.28 3.63 36.14
N PHE A 1039 29.11 2.73 35.60
CA PHE A 1039 29.70 2.89 34.27
C PHE A 1039 28.62 3.10 33.20
N ALA A 1040 27.58 2.27 33.20
CA ALA A 1040 26.48 2.37 32.25
C ALA A 1040 25.77 3.74 32.31
N THR A 1041 25.57 4.26 33.53
CA THR A 1041 24.88 5.54 33.79
C THR A 1041 25.75 6.74 33.43
N VAL A 1042 27.04 6.73 33.78
CA VAL A 1042 28.00 7.80 33.44
C VAL A 1042 28.14 7.92 31.91
N ALA A 1043 28.30 6.78 31.20
CA ALA A 1043 28.38 6.76 29.74
C ALA A 1043 27.11 7.34 29.08
N TRP A 1044 25.92 7.04 29.62
CA TRP A 1044 24.65 7.61 29.15
C TRP A 1044 24.58 9.13 29.40
N CYS A 1045 25.01 9.60 30.57
CA CYS A 1045 25.02 11.03 30.90
C CYS A 1045 25.99 11.83 29.99
N ILE A 1046 27.17 11.26 29.67
CA ILE A 1046 28.13 11.85 28.72
C ILE A 1046 27.48 11.99 27.33
N TRP A 1047 26.82 10.94 26.83
CA TRP A 1047 26.13 10.95 25.54
C TRP A 1047 25.00 12.00 25.49
N GLN A 1048 24.17 12.05 26.54
CA GLN A 1048 23.11 13.05 26.69
C GLN A 1048 23.67 14.48 26.69
N ARG A 1049 24.78 14.74 27.41
CA ARG A 1049 25.45 16.05 27.40
C ARG A 1049 25.89 16.46 26.00
N ARG A 1050 26.57 15.59 25.25
CA ARG A 1050 27.04 15.91 23.89
C ARG A 1050 25.90 16.29 22.96
N ASN A 1051 24.79 15.55 23.00
CA ASN A 1051 23.63 15.83 22.15
C ASN A 1051 22.92 17.13 22.54
N ARG A 1052 22.74 17.39 23.85
CA ARG A 1052 22.15 18.64 24.33
C ARG A 1052 22.96 19.86 23.92
N LEU A 1053 24.29 19.81 23.96
CA LEU A 1053 25.14 20.90 23.46
C LEU A 1053 24.92 21.17 21.96
N ARG A 1054 24.81 20.12 21.15
CA ARG A 1054 24.51 20.23 19.70
C ARG A 1054 23.14 20.82 19.41
N GLU A 1055 22.19 20.63 20.33
CA GLU A 1055 20.86 21.22 20.30
C GLU A 1055 20.76 22.58 21.04
N ASN A 1056 21.90 23.18 21.44
CA ASN A 1056 21.99 24.41 22.25
C ASN A 1056 21.18 24.38 23.57
N GLN A 1057 20.95 23.19 24.13
CA GLN A 1057 20.20 22.98 25.37
C GLN A 1057 21.10 22.98 26.62
N SER A 1058 20.54 23.46 27.73
CA SER A 1058 21.19 23.40 29.04
C SER A 1058 21.43 21.96 29.51
N THR A 1059 22.63 21.73 30.06
CA THR A 1059 23.10 20.41 30.52
C THR A 1059 24.20 20.59 31.58
N TRP A 1060 24.37 19.60 32.47
CA TRP A 1060 25.35 19.63 33.56
C TRP A 1060 26.77 19.93 33.07
N LYS A 1061 27.58 20.59 33.90
CA LYS A 1061 29.01 20.79 33.60
C LYS A 1061 29.72 19.45 33.63
N LEU A 1062 30.80 19.33 32.85
CA LEU A 1062 31.43 18.04 32.59
C LEU A 1062 31.92 17.34 33.87
N HIS A 1063 32.47 18.10 34.83
CA HIS A 1063 32.92 17.57 36.13
C HIS A 1063 31.77 17.10 37.04
N GLU A 1064 30.55 17.64 36.89
CA GLU A 1064 29.38 17.30 37.72
C GLU A 1064 28.79 15.93 37.35
N ILE A 1065 29.12 15.39 36.16
CA ILE A 1065 28.50 14.16 35.63
C ILE A 1065 28.79 12.93 36.50
N GLY A 1066 30.00 12.77 37.03
CA GLY A 1066 30.37 11.60 37.83
C GLY A 1066 29.50 11.50 39.08
N ASP A 1067 29.45 12.56 39.87
CA ASP A 1067 28.73 12.61 41.14
C ASP A 1067 27.20 12.58 40.96
N ASN A 1068 26.70 13.19 39.88
CA ASN A 1068 25.27 13.15 39.53
C ASN A 1068 24.86 11.73 39.09
N ALA A 1069 25.67 11.04 38.28
CA ALA A 1069 25.42 9.66 37.88
C ALA A 1069 25.54 8.67 39.06
N GLN A 1070 26.47 8.93 39.99
CA GLN A 1070 26.58 8.17 41.25
C GLN A 1070 25.29 8.24 42.06
N ARG A 1071 24.79 9.46 42.33
CA ARG A 1071 23.53 9.68 43.06
C ARG A 1071 22.33 8.98 42.40
N LEU A 1072 22.21 9.04 41.06
CA LEU A 1072 21.15 8.33 40.32
C LEU A 1072 21.22 6.80 40.46
N VAL A 1073 22.42 6.22 40.55
CA VAL A 1073 22.59 4.77 40.77
C VAL A 1073 22.30 4.40 42.22
N ASP A 1074 22.72 5.22 43.19
CA ASP A 1074 22.41 4.99 44.60
C ASP A 1074 20.90 5.05 44.88
N GLU A 1075 20.19 6.03 44.30
CA GLU A 1075 18.73 6.16 44.35
C GLU A 1075 18.02 4.96 43.68
N PHE A 1076 18.43 4.58 42.47
CA PHE A 1076 17.84 3.42 41.79
C PHE A 1076 18.03 2.11 42.57
N TRP A 1077 19.19 1.92 43.21
CA TRP A 1077 19.49 0.71 43.97
C TRP A 1077 18.88 0.70 45.37
N SER A 1078 18.61 1.84 46.01
CA SER A 1078 17.93 1.86 47.32
C SER A 1078 16.47 1.43 47.18
N VAL A 1079 15.79 1.89 46.12
CA VAL A 1079 14.40 1.50 45.80
C VAL A 1079 14.29 0.04 45.38
N ASN A 1080 15.21 -0.46 44.54
CA ASN A 1080 15.11 -1.80 43.92
C ASN A 1080 15.89 -2.92 44.65
N SER A 1081 16.00 -2.79 45.99
CA SER A 1081 16.67 -3.76 46.88
C SER A 1081 15.76 -4.37 47.95
N GLN A 1082 14.46 -4.02 48.02
CA GLN A 1082 13.51 -4.61 48.96
C GLN A 1082 12.68 -5.74 48.33
N GLU A 1083 13.15 -6.97 48.47
CA GLU A 1083 12.32 -8.19 48.40
C GLU A 1083 12.75 -9.17 49.50
N SER A 1084 11.88 -10.15 49.82
CA SER A 1084 12.00 -11.14 50.91
C SER A 1084 11.97 -10.58 52.34
N GLY A 1085 10.76 -10.52 52.92
CA GLY A 1085 10.49 -10.21 54.32
C GLY A 1085 9.09 -10.67 54.74
N ALA A 1086 8.93 -11.07 56.00
CA ALA A 1086 7.72 -11.72 56.55
C ALA A 1086 6.43 -10.86 56.47
N PRO A 1087 5.21 -11.46 56.52
CA PRO A 1087 3.95 -10.72 56.41
C PRO A 1087 3.75 -9.71 57.54
N ILE A 1088 3.70 -8.42 57.19
CA ILE A 1088 3.47 -7.31 58.12
C ILE A 1088 1.95 -7.14 58.34
N PRO A 1089 1.45 -7.14 59.60
CA PRO A 1089 0.03 -6.98 59.87
C PRO A 1089 -0.47 -5.57 59.54
N ARG A 1090 -1.55 -5.47 58.74
CA ARG A 1090 -2.18 -4.18 58.39
C ARG A 1090 -2.80 -3.53 59.64
N ARG A 1091 -2.29 -2.35 60.05
CA ARG A 1091 -2.96 -1.50 61.04
C ARG A 1091 -4.32 -1.05 60.50
N ARG A 1092 -5.41 -1.31 61.24
CA ARG A 1092 -6.68 -0.60 61.04
C ARG A 1092 -6.49 0.85 61.49
N VAL A 1093 -6.74 1.81 60.60
CA VAL A 1093 -6.86 3.23 60.95
C VAL A 1093 -8.23 3.45 61.58
N ARG A 1094 -8.29 4.05 62.77
CA ARG A 1094 -9.56 4.55 63.33
C ARG A 1094 -9.83 5.96 62.81
N TRP A 1095 -11.11 6.27 62.60
CA TRP A 1095 -11.54 7.63 62.28
C TRP A 1095 -11.19 8.61 63.41
N SER A 1096 -10.92 9.85 63.04
CA SER A 1096 -10.66 10.98 63.93
C SER A 1096 -11.54 12.16 63.48
N PRO A 1097 -12.13 12.93 64.41
CA PRO A 1097 -12.94 14.09 64.04
C PRO A 1097 -12.09 15.20 63.38
N PRO A 1098 -12.69 16.01 62.48
CA PRO A 1098 -12.11 17.27 62.01
C PRO A 1098 -12.20 18.39 63.08
N PRO A 1099 -11.50 19.51 62.89
CA PRO A 1099 -11.72 20.75 63.65
C PRO A 1099 -13.15 21.30 63.51
N GLU A 1100 -13.57 22.18 64.42
CA GLU A 1100 -14.95 22.70 64.51
C GLU A 1100 -15.51 23.32 63.21
N ASP A 1101 -14.71 24.10 62.48
CA ASP A 1101 -15.14 24.74 61.22
C ASP A 1101 -15.00 23.85 59.96
N TYR A 1102 -14.66 22.57 60.11
CA TYR A 1102 -14.29 21.69 59.00
C TYR A 1102 -15.11 20.40 58.97
N PHE A 1103 -15.53 19.98 57.78
CA PHE A 1103 -16.23 18.72 57.55
C PHE A 1103 -15.28 17.64 57.04
N LYS A 1104 -15.40 16.43 57.58
CA LYS A 1104 -14.61 15.27 57.20
C LYS A 1104 -15.41 14.33 56.32
N VAL A 1105 -15.00 14.28 55.06
CA VAL A 1105 -15.58 13.42 54.04
C VAL A 1105 -14.92 12.04 54.09
N ASN A 1106 -15.71 10.98 54.28
CA ASN A 1106 -15.26 9.59 54.20
C ASN A 1106 -16.01 8.89 53.04
N PHE A 1107 -15.37 7.93 52.39
CA PHE A 1107 -16.11 6.87 51.69
C PHE A 1107 -16.61 5.86 52.72
N ASP A 1108 -17.86 5.45 52.65
CA ASP A 1108 -18.49 4.54 53.61
C ASP A 1108 -19.40 3.53 52.91
N ALA A 1109 -19.48 2.30 53.45
CA ALA A 1109 -20.15 1.17 52.81
C ALA A 1109 -21.41 0.75 53.57
N ALA A 1110 -22.58 0.93 52.96
CA ALA A 1110 -23.87 0.56 53.54
C ALA A 1110 -24.50 -0.61 52.76
N PHE A 1111 -24.94 -1.64 53.49
CA PHE A 1111 -25.82 -2.69 52.96
C PHE A 1111 -27.27 -2.28 53.18
N CYS A 1112 -28.11 -2.44 52.16
CA CYS A 1112 -29.55 -2.18 52.23
C CYS A 1112 -30.28 -3.52 52.29
N GLU A 1113 -30.58 -3.97 53.52
CA GLU A 1113 -30.93 -5.37 53.87
C GLU A 1113 -32.04 -5.95 52.99
N ASP A 1114 -33.12 -5.19 52.73
CA ASP A 1114 -34.27 -5.60 51.92
C ASP A 1114 -33.96 -5.88 50.44
N SER A 1115 -32.78 -5.49 49.95
CA SER A 1115 -32.40 -5.56 48.52
C SER A 1115 -31.23 -6.49 48.21
N GLY A 1116 -30.49 -6.95 49.24
CA GLY A 1116 -29.24 -7.68 49.08
C GLY A 1116 -28.09 -6.87 48.43
N LEU A 1117 -28.26 -5.56 48.21
CA LEU A 1117 -27.25 -4.69 47.60
C LEU A 1117 -26.47 -3.89 48.64
N ALA A 1118 -25.19 -3.66 48.34
CA ALA A 1118 -24.32 -2.73 49.06
C ALA A 1118 -23.89 -1.58 48.14
N GLY A 1119 -23.86 -0.37 48.68
CA GLY A 1119 -23.32 0.82 48.02
C GLY A 1119 -22.18 1.42 48.83
N ILE A 1120 -21.16 1.95 48.14
CA ILE A 1120 -20.12 2.79 48.75
C ILE A 1120 -20.44 4.24 48.39
N GLY A 1121 -20.89 5.02 49.38
CA GLY A 1121 -21.26 6.42 49.22
C GLY A 1121 -20.22 7.37 49.80
N VAL A 1122 -20.31 8.64 49.42
CA VAL A 1122 -19.48 9.73 49.96
C VAL A 1122 -20.23 10.41 51.09
N VAL A 1123 -19.67 10.35 52.31
CA VAL A 1123 -20.37 10.73 53.54
C VAL A 1123 -19.63 11.85 54.26
N CYS A 1124 -20.20 13.05 54.21
CA CYS A 1124 -19.70 14.25 54.87
C CYS A 1124 -20.14 14.27 56.34
N ARG A 1125 -19.17 14.30 57.25
CA ARG A 1125 -19.40 14.35 58.70
C ARG A 1125 -18.82 15.62 59.31
N ASP A 1126 -19.48 16.13 60.34
CA ASP A 1126 -18.96 17.25 61.14
C ASP A 1126 -17.88 16.81 62.17
N ASN A 1127 -17.46 17.76 63.00
CA ASN A 1127 -16.55 17.55 64.13
C ASN A 1127 -17.11 16.58 65.19
N SER A 1128 -18.43 16.45 65.32
CA SER A 1128 -19.08 15.47 66.19
C SER A 1128 -19.10 14.06 65.59
N GLY A 1129 -18.92 13.96 64.26
CA GLY A 1129 -19.01 12.73 63.49
C GLY A 1129 -20.41 12.44 62.95
N GLN A 1130 -21.38 13.34 63.16
CA GLN A 1130 -22.73 13.21 62.62
C GLN A 1130 -22.71 13.42 61.10
N VAL A 1131 -23.49 12.60 60.38
CA VAL A 1131 -23.61 12.70 58.91
C VAL A 1131 -24.52 13.87 58.58
N ILE A 1132 -23.94 14.94 58.04
CA ILE A 1132 -24.68 16.16 57.64
C ILE A 1132 -25.06 16.14 56.15
N ALA A 1133 -24.33 15.38 55.33
CA ALA A 1133 -24.67 15.13 53.93
C ALA A 1133 -24.11 13.76 53.49
N ALA A 1134 -24.84 13.09 52.60
CA ALA A 1134 -24.38 11.88 51.93
C ALA A 1134 -24.73 11.97 50.44
N LEU A 1135 -23.75 11.70 49.59
CA LEU A 1135 -23.87 11.59 48.14
C LEU A 1135 -23.72 10.11 47.75
N ARG A 1136 -24.50 9.69 46.75
CA ARG A 1136 -24.77 8.29 46.41
C ARG A 1136 -24.20 7.91 45.05
#